data_AF-A0A4D4JD39-F1
#
_entry.id   AF-A0A4D4JD39-F1
#
_cell.length_a   1.000
_cell.length_b   1.000
_cell.length_c   1.000
_cell.angle_alpha   90.00
_cell.angle_beta   90.00
_cell.angle_gamma   90.00
#
_symmetry.space_group_name_H-M   'P 1'
#
loop_
_entity.id
_entity.type
_entity.pdbx_description
1 polymer ?
#
loop_
_entity_poly.entity_id
_entity_poly.type
_entity_poly.pdbx_seq_one_letter_code
_entity_poly.pdbx_strand_id
1 'polypeptide(L)'
;MLTAADRESFHQRLSVRASAAIALGQAASWLSRRTGRGDGAMIGGRVALALDSGVLRQLSRGRRIALVTGTNGKTTTSHMITAALRAHHGRVASNHTGANMPDGHVAALAADRGAEHAVLEVDELHLQQVANQVAPAVLVLLNLSRDQLDRAEEIRRVVHRLAATVADHPRAVVVANADDPNIVLAAAAAQRVVWVAAGAVWRADATVCPRCARTLSVREDHWWCECGLARPTPTWTVVDPDGDPASITTPEGTRLPLRLRLPGAANRGNAAMAIAAATTLGCPAATAAAAVGELADIRGRYRTIAFGGRPARLLLAKNPAGWQETLTVVAGHERPLVLAINAREADGLDTSWLWDIPFERLRGRHVVASGERATDLAVRLRYGEVAHHVEPDPVRAVAAAGGPIPDVIANYTAFAALVGKGDPVADGGPGEPRGDSSASAPPADPSSLATQPLDRRRLGRSLGADASRRAAVWRWVRRTCYLVTAAVILAPLIAFVIGYVAWDVASPESVARGTAQTVVLTYADNSELTRIVPTSGNRTMVRDVDREVSKPMRDATLAAEDPTFYQNPGFDIVGILRAGWAQLTGGSGGGSTLTQQYIKLSTGNDQHTYTRKFKEIVLAFKMNRQQSKDDILKAYLNTAYYGRGAYGIVAAADAYFHKPPGELDPSEAAVLAGMVQQPTDNDPRVNPEQALRRWTYVADQMARYHFVTAAERAAMRPPPTQDPAAREGNLTATQYDIRRQVLAELARNGVTERDLQQHGYTVVTTLDPRAQRAAEDAVNQVLQGQPGNLHPALVAVEPGTGAIRAYYGGGGSPGGFDYAAAPQQPGSAFKPFVALAGLEQNRGLGELYDGSSPQTIAGATFANNPGVRCDDPPHCSVREAMTKSVNTVFVNMAVQFGPVRVAQAAYQAGIPREINGTPTLRSPDGSVEAGIALGMYPVRTIDMAAAYATFAAGGMRNPARFVAKIVDHDGRTVRAFGAQPQAAFDPGDPRRNANLAANVTDSLLDVANHSHIALGGGRPVAGKTGTHQYGRGDSPDNEKAWMVGYTPQISTAVSISAGDAEHPVLPVRDAGGNPVYGASLPGHIWQRFMDAYLAAQPVLAFPPAQPIGQFYPPAPPPPPAPPPPGPPQDKPPKPRPPHRHGGG
;
A
#
# COMPACT_ATOMS: atom_id res chain seq x y z
N MET A 1 -8.72 -7.88 47.34
CA MET A 1 -10.03 -7.21 47.43
C MET A 1 -9.77 -5.72 47.59
N LEU A 2 -10.08 -4.93 46.57
CA LEU A 2 -9.99 -3.46 46.64
C LEU A 2 -11.14 -2.92 47.51
N THR A 3 -10.89 -1.87 48.27
CA THR A 3 -11.84 -1.32 49.26
C THR A 3 -13.00 -0.59 48.56
N ALA A 4 -14.09 -0.32 49.28
CA ALA A 4 -15.23 0.45 48.74
C ALA A 4 -14.82 1.86 48.24
N ALA A 5 -13.75 2.43 48.79
CA ALA A 5 -13.17 3.71 48.35
C ALA A 5 -12.40 3.59 47.02
N ASP A 6 -11.76 2.45 46.74
CA ASP A 6 -11.09 2.19 45.46
C ASP A 6 -12.09 2.02 44.32
N ARG A 7 -13.29 1.48 44.61
CA ARG A 7 -14.40 1.36 43.64
C ARG A 7 -14.98 2.72 43.21
N GLU A 8 -14.89 3.76 44.04
CA GLU A 8 -15.28 5.12 43.63
C GLU A 8 -14.26 5.79 42.70
N SER A 9 -12.99 5.35 42.71
CA SER A 9 -11.94 5.91 41.84
C SER A 9 -12.01 5.44 40.38
N PHE A 10 -12.75 4.36 40.11
CA PHE A 10 -12.85 3.75 38.77
C PHE A 10 -13.69 4.59 37.78
N HIS A 11 -14.57 5.45 38.30
CA HIS A 11 -15.44 6.31 37.50
C HIS A 11 -14.93 7.75 37.50
N GLN A 12 -13.85 8.03 36.76
CA GLN A 12 -13.59 9.42 36.37
C GLN A 12 -14.80 9.97 35.62
N ARG A 13 -15.31 11.14 36.05
CA ARG A 13 -16.48 11.77 35.44
C ARG A 13 -16.21 11.97 33.95
N LEU A 14 -17.03 11.30 33.12
CA LEU A 14 -17.14 11.62 31.71
C LEU A 14 -17.35 13.14 31.58
N SER A 15 -16.74 13.76 30.57
CA SER A 15 -17.04 15.17 30.32
C SER A 15 -18.54 15.35 30.09
N VAL A 16 -19.07 16.55 30.37
CA VAL A 16 -20.48 16.87 30.10
C VAL A 16 -20.82 16.57 28.64
N ARG A 17 -19.88 16.88 27.74
CA ARG A 17 -19.95 16.60 26.31
C ARG A 17 -20.05 15.10 26.02
N ALA A 18 -19.16 14.27 26.59
CA ALA A 18 -19.20 12.81 26.42
C ALA A 18 -20.49 12.20 26.99
N SER A 19 -20.95 12.70 28.14
CA SER A 19 -22.19 12.23 28.77
C SER A 19 -23.41 12.52 27.90
N ALA A 20 -23.50 13.73 27.32
CA ALA A 20 -24.54 14.11 26.38
C ALA A 20 -24.45 13.30 25.08
N ALA A 21 -23.24 13.13 24.54
CA ALA A 21 -22.99 12.35 23.32
C ALA A 21 -23.45 10.90 23.45
N ILE A 22 -23.17 10.25 24.59
CA ILE A 22 -23.63 8.88 24.85
C ILE A 22 -25.14 8.81 25.04
N ALA A 23 -25.75 9.77 25.76
CA ALA A 23 -27.21 9.78 25.94
C ALA A 23 -27.95 9.92 24.60
N LEU A 24 -27.48 10.80 23.72
CA LEU A 24 -28.00 10.96 22.36
C LEU A 24 -27.74 9.71 21.50
N GLY A 25 -26.57 9.09 21.64
CA GLY A 25 -26.26 7.81 21.01
C GLY A 25 -27.20 6.69 21.45
N GLN A 26 -27.47 6.55 22.75
CA GLN A 26 -28.39 5.55 23.30
C GLN A 26 -29.83 5.77 22.81
N ALA A 27 -30.27 7.02 22.71
CA ALA A 27 -31.56 7.36 22.12
C ALA A 27 -31.65 6.95 20.64
N ALA A 28 -30.59 7.19 19.85
CA ALA A 28 -30.51 6.77 18.46
C ALA A 28 -30.54 5.23 18.30
N SER A 29 -29.78 4.51 19.15
CA SER A 29 -29.81 3.04 19.19
C SER A 29 -31.18 2.49 19.58
N TRP A 30 -31.85 3.09 20.56
CA TRP A 30 -33.21 2.70 20.97
C TRP A 30 -34.22 2.91 19.83
N LEU A 31 -34.14 4.04 19.14
CA LEU A 31 -35.00 4.36 18.01
C LEU A 31 -34.78 3.39 16.84
N SER A 32 -33.51 3.05 16.53
CA SER A 32 -33.18 2.07 15.49
C SER A 32 -33.81 0.71 15.77
N ARG A 33 -33.67 0.19 17.00
CA ARG A 33 -34.25 -1.10 17.39
C ARG A 33 -35.77 -1.09 17.30
N ARG A 34 -36.40 -0.03 17.81
CA ARG A 34 -37.86 0.06 17.93
C ARG A 34 -38.55 0.32 16.60
N THR A 35 -37.83 0.84 15.61
CA THR A 35 -38.34 1.05 14.24
C THR A 35 -38.01 -0.10 13.30
N GLY A 36 -37.39 -1.19 13.78
CA GLY A 36 -37.00 -2.34 12.96
C GLY A 36 -35.93 -2.04 11.92
N ARG A 37 -35.26 -0.88 12.00
CA ARG A 37 -34.25 -0.40 11.03
C ARG A 37 -32.84 -0.93 11.29
N GLY A 38 -32.70 -1.90 12.20
CA GLY A 38 -31.44 -2.56 12.58
C GLY A 38 -31.28 -2.71 14.09
N ASP A 39 -30.34 -3.55 14.53
CA ASP A 39 -30.11 -3.91 15.94
C ASP A 39 -29.62 -2.74 16.82
N GLY A 40 -29.38 -1.57 16.23
CA GLY A 40 -28.97 -0.35 16.91
C GLY A 40 -27.53 -0.36 17.42
N ALA A 41 -26.72 -1.35 17.04
CA ALA A 41 -25.36 -1.54 17.51
C ALA A 41 -24.37 -0.45 17.03
N MET A 42 -24.53 0.04 15.79
CA MET A 42 -23.57 0.99 15.19
C MET A 42 -23.99 2.45 15.32
N ILE A 43 -25.28 2.73 15.10
CA ILE A 43 -25.79 4.10 14.99
C ILE A 43 -25.57 4.93 16.26
N GLY A 44 -25.72 4.33 17.45
CA GLY A 44 -25.53 5.05 18.71
C GLY A 44 -24.09 5.46 18.95
N GLY A 45 -23.14 4.58 18.64
CA GLY A 45 -21.73 4.91 18.74
C GLY A 45 -21.27 5.91 17.69
N ARG A 46 -21.84 5.84 16.48
CA ARG A 46 -21.58 6.81 15.40
C ARG A 46 -22.04 8.22 15.77
N VAL A 47 -23.24 8.34 16.35
CA VAL A 47 -23.75 9.61 16.89
C VAL A 47 -22.85 10.09 18.03
N ALA A 48 -22.46 9.21 18.96
CA ALA A 48 -21.58 9.59 20.06
C ALA A 48 -20.20 10.09 19.58
N LEU A 49 -19.57 9.44 18.60
CA LEU A 49 -18.29 9.86 18.02
C LEU A 49 -18.38 11.16 17.22
N ALA A 50 -19.48 11.39 16.52
CA ALA A 50 -19.71 12.65 15.81
C ALA A 50 -19.83 13.84 16.77
N LEU A 51 -20.40 13.61 17.97
CA LEU A 51 -20.57 14.63 19.00
C LEU A 51 -19.32 14.82 19.86
N ASP A 52 -18.58 13.75 20.15
CA ASP A 52 -17.31 13.78 20.87
C ASP A 52 -16.35 12.71 20.31
N SER A 53 -15.36 13.15 19.53
CA SER A 53 -14.34 12.27 18.95
C SER A 53 -13.43 11.62 20.01
N GLY A 54 -13.38 12.17 21.22
CA GLY A 54 -12.63 11.63 22.36
C GLY A 54 -13.45 10.67 23.23
N VAL A 55 -14.70 10.36 22.89
CA VAL A 55 -15.59 9.56 23.74
C VAL A 55 -15.09 8.13 23.95
N LEU A 56 -14.45 7.51 22.95
CA LEU A 56 -13.89 6.16 23.07
C LEU A 56 -12.75 6.13 24.09
N ARG A 57 -11.85 7.11 24.04
CA ARG A 57 -10.76 7.29 25.01
C ARG A 57 -11.28 7.55 26.43
N GLN A 58 -12.40 8.27 26.56
CA GLN A 58 -13.00 8.53 27.87
C GLN A 58 -13.68 7.28 28.43
N LEU A 59 -14.35 6.49 27.58
CA LEU A 59 -15.02 5.24 27.97
C LEU A 59 -14.06 4.10 28.30
N SER A 60 -12.84 4.13 27.75
CA SER A 60 -11.80 3.13 27.98
C SER A 60 -11.01 3.34 29.28
N ARG A 61 -10.98 4.57 29.82
CA ARG A 61 -10.21 4.89 31.04
C ARG A 61 -10.58 3.97 32.20
N GLY A 62 -9.54 3.48 32.87
CA GLY A 62 -9.66 2.59 34.03
C GLY A 62 -9.88 1.12 33.67
N ARG A 63 -10.24 0.77 32.42
CA ARG A 63 -10.55 -0.61 32.05
C ARG A 63 -9.32 -1.40 31.63
N ARG A 64 -9.31 -2.70 31.91
CA ARG A 64 -8.37 -3.65 31.29
C ARG A 64 -8.98 -4.18 29.99
N ILE A 65 -8.44 -3.72 28.86
CA ILE A 65 -9.02 -3.96 27.53
C ILE A 65 -8.16 -4.94 26.75
N ALA A 66 -8.80 -5.94 26.15
CA ALA A 66 -8.23 -6.81 25.13
C ALA A 66 -8.78 -6.44 23.75
N LEU A 67 -7.88 -6.25 22.78
CA LEU A 67 -8.26 -6.09 21.37
C LEU A 67 -7.97 -7.39 20.63
N VAL A 68 -8.96 -7.88 19.87
CA VAL A 68 -8.86 -9.12 19.11
C VAL A 68 -8.92 -8.80 17.62
N THR A 69 -7.91 -9.21 16.86
CA THR A 69 -7.80 -8.91 15.43
C THR A 69 -7.24 -10.12 14.66
N GLY A 70 -7.54 -10.22 13.38
CA GLY A 70 -7.13 -11.29 12.46
C GLY A 70 -8.20 -11.57 11.41
N THR A 71 -7.83 -12.01 10.21
CA THR A 71 -8.78 -12.12 9.08
C THR A 71 -9.84 -13.20 9.29
N ASN A 72 -9.59 -14.14 10.22
CA ASN A 72 -10.58 -15.08 10.70
C ASN A 72 -10.54 -15.25 12.22
N GLY A 73 -11.60 -15.83 12.79
CA GLY A 73 -11.70 -16.15 14.21
C GLY A 73 -12.04 -14.99 15.16
N LYS A 74 -12.03 -13.71 14.73
CA LYS A 74 -12.28 -12.53 15.61
C LYS A 74 -13.50 -12.67 16.52
N THR A 75 -14.67 -12.91 15.92
CA THR A 75 -15.95 -12.98 16.65
C THR A 75 -16.03 -14.20 17.55
N THR A 76 -15.51 -15.33 17.09
CA THR A 76 -15.43 -16.57 17.87
C THR A 76 -14.55 -16.36 19.10
N THR A 77 -13.31 -15.91 18.89
CA THR A 77 -12.31 -15.75 19.94
C THR A 77 -12.70 -14.66 20.93
N SER A 78 -13.21 -13.52 20.46
CA SER A 78 -13.70 -12.45 21.36
C SER A 78 -14.88 -12.91 22.22
N HIS A 79 -15.78 -13.74 21.69
CA HIS A 79 -16.88 -14.33 22.46
C HIS A 79 -16.37 -15.33 23.51
N MET A 80 -15.42 -16.19 23.14
CA MET A 80 -14.77 -17.13 24.06
C MET A 80 -14.01 -16.42 25.19
N ILE A 81 -13.23 -15.38 24.90
CA ILE A 81 -12.55 -14.55 25.92
C ILE A 81 -13.60 -13.89 26.82
N THR A 82 -14.67 -13.34 26.24
CA THR A 82 -15.73 -12.70 27.01
C THR A 82 -16.42 -13.68 27.95
N ALA A 83 -16.74 -14.90 27.50
CA ALA A 83 -17.33 -15.94 28.34
C ALA A 83 -16.39 -16.34 29.49
N ALA A 84 -15.11 -16.58 29.20
CA ALA A 84 -14.10 -16.90 30.20
C ALA A 84 -13.93 -15.80 31.26
N LEU A 85 -13.85 -14.53 30.83
CA LEU A 85 -13.73 -13.40 31.76
C LEU A 85 -15.02 -13.17 32.55
N ARG A 86 -16.20 -13.38 31.96
CA ARG A 86 -17.48 -13.27 32.69
C ARG A 86 -17.62 -14.33 33.78
N ALA A 87 -17.17 -15.55 33.51
CA ALA A 87 -17.18 -16.64 34.48
C ALA A 87 -16.35 -16.32 35.75
N HIS A 88 -15.29 -15.51 35.62
CA HIS A 88 -14.41 -15.17 36.74
C HIS A 88 -14.62 -13.76 37.33
N HIS A 89 -14.79 -12.74 36.48
CA HIS A 89 -14.89 -11.33 36.88
C HIS A 89 -16.32 -10.77 36.85
N GLY A 90 -17.32 -11.55 36.39
CA GLY A 90 -18.70 -11.12 36.29
C GLY A 90 -18.97 -10.26 35.05
N ARG A 91 -18.84 -8.93 35.15
CA ARG A 91 -19.22 -8.00 34.05
C ARG A 91 -18.06 -7.73 33.10
N VAL A 92 -18.32 -7.91 31.80
CA VAL A 92 -17.36 -7.68 30.71
C VAL A 92 -18.06 -7.01 29.54
N ALA A 93 -17.54 -5.84 29.14
CA ALA A 93 -18.02 -5.12 27.97
C ALA A 93 -17.48 -5.76 26.69
N SER A 94 -18.33 -5.96 25.67
CA SER A 94 -17.89 -6.54 24.39
C SER A 94 -18.83 -6.17 23.24
N ASN A 95 -18.26 -5.93 22.05
CA ASN A 95 -18.96 -5.60 20.80
C ASN A 95 -19.39 -6.87 20.02
N HIS A 96 -20.10 -7.76 20.72
CA HIS A 96 -20.59 -9.08 20.28
C HIS A 96 -21.54 -9.13 19.05
N THR A 97 -21.69 -8.04 18.30
CA THR A 97 -22.58 -7.94 17.13
C THR A 97 -21.84 -7.90 15.78
N GLY A 98 -20.52 -8.16 15.74
CA GLY A 98 -19.73 -7.97 14.51
C GLY A 98 -19.34 -6.51 14.24
N ALA A 99 -19.59 -5.63 15.22
CA ALA A 99 -19.42 -4.19 15.11
C ALA A 99 -17.95 -3.81 15.39
N ASN A 100 -17.06 -4.16 14.48
CA ASN A 100 -15.60 -4.14 14.63
C ASN A 100 -14.92 -2.80 14.31
N MET A 101 -15.71 -1.73 14.13
CA MET A 101 -15.26 -0.36 13.86
C MET A 101 -15.43 0.54 15.11
N PRO A 102 -14.75 1.71 15.19
CA PRO A 102 -14.80 2.62 16.34
C PRO A 102 -16.20 2.93 16.89
N ASP A 103 -17.21 3.08 16.03
CA ASP A 103 -18.60 3.30 16.45
C ASP A 103 -19.18 2.10 17.21
N GLY A 104 -18.91 0.88 16.74
CA GLY A 104 -19.24 -0.34 17.47
C GLY A 104 -18.61 -0.43 18.87
N HIS A 105 -17.33 -0.07 18.97
CA HIS A 105 -16.61 -0.07 20.25
C HIS A 105 -17.20 0.92 21.26
N VAL A 106 -17.54 2.13 20.81
CA VAL A 106 -18.19 3.15 21.66
C VAL A 106 -19.53 2.65 22.16
N ALA A 107 -20.35 2.06 21.28
CA ALA A 107 -21.65 1.51 21.68
C ALA A 107 -21.51 0.40 22.73
N ALA A 108 -20.55 -0.51 22.55
CA ALA A 108 -20.29 -1.61 23.48
C ALA A 108 -19.83 -1.13 24.87
N LEU A 109 -18.85 -0.22 24.92
CA LEU A 109 -18.36 0.31 26.19
C LEU A 109 -19.39 1.22 26.90
N ALA A 110 -20.19 1.95 26.12
CA ALA A 110 -21.27 2.77 26.64
C ALA A 110 -22.44 1.96 27.20
N ALA A 111 -22.71 0.78 26.64
CA ALA A 111 -23.76 -0.12 27.12
C ALA A 111 -23.40 -0.75 28.48
N ASP A 112 -22.12 -1.04 28.69
CA ASP A 112 -21.63 -1.63 29.95
C ASP A 112 -20.60 -0.73 30.63
N ARG A 113 -21.08 0.39 31.18
CA ARG A 113 -20.24 1.42 31.83
C ARG A 113 -19.52 0.93 33.09
N GLY A 114 -20.07 -0.07 33.77
CA GLY A 114 -19.55 -0.61 35.02
C GLY A 114 -18.61 -1.80 34.86
N ALA A 115 -18.30 -2.22 33.63
CA ALA A 115 -17.40 -3.34 33.40
C ALA A 115 -15.93 -2.89 33.51
N GLU A 116 -15.20 -3.49 34.45
CA GLU A 116 -13.76 -3.29 34.66
C GLU A 116 -12.92 -3.89 33.51
N HIS A 117 -13.45 -4.91 32.83
CA HIS A 117 -12.82 -5.58 31.71
C HIS A 117 -13.61 -5.34 30.42
N ALA A 118 -12.91 -5.22 29.30
CA ALA A 118 -13.54 -5.19 27.98
C ALA A 118 -12.79 -6.05 26.96
N VAL A 119 -13.54 -6.70 26.08
CA VAL A 119 -13.02 -7.49 24.96
C VAL A 119 -13.62 -6.93 23.69
N LEU A 120 -12.78 -6.31 22.87
CA LEU A 120 -13.19 -5.65 21.63
C LEU A 120 -12.63 -6.41 20.43
N GLU A 121 -13.49 -6.95 19.57
CA GLU A 121 -13.03 -7.39 18.24
C GLU A 121 -12.83 -6.16 17.36
N VAL A 122 -11.67 -6.03 16.73
CA VAL A 122 -11.29 -4.84 15.95
C VAL A 122 -10.84 -5.27 14.57
N ASP A 123 -11.34 -4.58 13.55
CA ASP A 123 -10.86 -4.71 12.18
C ASP A 123 -9.36 -4.37 12.08
N GLU A 124 -8.62 -5.11 11.27
CA GLU A 124 -7.17 -4.97 11.13
C GLU A 124 -6.77 -3.56 10.70
N LEU A 125 -7.60 -2.92 9.86
CA LEU A 125 -7.38 -1.56 9.36
C LEU A 125 -7.60 -0.48 10.42
N HIS A 126 -8.43 -0.77 11.42
CA HIS A 126 -8.76 0.17 12.50
C HIS A 126 -7.97 -0.09 13.79
N LEU A 127 -7.18 -1.17 13.86
CA LEU A 127 -6.49 -1.56 15.08
C LEU A 127 -5.62 -0.45 15.66
N GLN A 128 -4.76 0.19 14.86
CA GLN A 128 -3.88 1.26 15.34
C GLN A 128 -4.67 2.44 15.91
N GLN A 129 -5.71 2.88 15.18
CA GLN A 129 -6.59 3.96 15.61
C GLN A 129 -7.29 3.67 16.94
N VAL A 130 -7.76 2.43 17.12
CA VAL A 130 -8.44 2.00 18.35
C VAL A 130 -7.44 1.82 19.48
N ALA A 131 -6.31 1.15 19.24
CA ALA A 131 -5.24 0.94 20.22
C ALA A 131 -4.71 2.26 20.79
N ASN A 132 -4.53 3.28 19.95
CA ASN A 132 -4.11 4.63 20.36
C ASN A 132 -5.10 5.34 21.30
N GLN A 133 -6.38 4.97 21.26
CA GLN A 133 -7.41 5.56 22.10
C GLN A 133 -7.69 4.75 23.37
N VAL A 134 -7.56 3.43 23.30
CA VAL A 134 -7.94 2.54 24.40
C VAL A 134 -6.75 2.05 25.22
N ALA A 135 -5.52 2.18 24.70
CA ALA A 135 -4.28 1.75 25.34
C ALA A 135 -4.40 0.31 25.91
N PRO A 136 -4.51 -0.71 25.05
CA PRO A 136 -4.91 -2.05 25.45
C PRO A 136 -3.93 -2.70 26.42
N ALA A 137 -4.46 -3.52 27.32
CA ALA A 137 -3.64 -4.36 28.20
C ALA A 137 -3.16 -5.61 27.45
N VAL A 138 -3.99 -6.12 26.54
CA VAL A 138 -3.69 -7.31 25.73
C VAL A 138 -4.04 -7.06 24.27
N LEU A 139 -3.14 -7.40 23.36
CA LEU A 139 -3.38 -7.48 21.92
C LEU A 139 -3.42 -8.97 21.53
N VAL A 140 -4.55 -9.44 21.00
CA VAL A 140 -4.72 -10.81 20.54
C VAL A 140 -4.64 -10.82 19.02
N LEU A 141 -3.54 -11.38 18.50
CA LEU A 141 -3.25 -11.47 17.07
C LEU A 141 -3.54 -12.90 16.60
N LEU A 142 -4.69 -13.07 15.94
CA LEU A 142 -5.11 -14.31 15.27
C LEU A 142 -4.46 -14.40 13.89
N ASN A 143 -4.76 -15.43 13.09
CA ASN A 143 -4.17 -15.60 11.77
C ASN A 143 -4.54 -14.50 10.74
N LEU A 144 -3.67 -14.28 9.76
CA LEU A 144 -3.88 -13.38 8.62
C LEU A 144 -3.94 -14.13 7.30
N SER A 145 -4.95 -13.79 6.50
CA SER A 145 -5.19 -14.36 5.17
C SER A 145 -5.60 -13.33 4.15
N ARG A 146 -5.42 -13.63 2.86
CA ARG A 146 -5.92 -12.82 1.77
C ARG A 146 -7.43 -12.87 1.90
N ASP A 147 -8.03 -11.70 2.02
CA ASP A 147 -9.48 -11.56 1.93
C ASP A 147 -9.88 -11.42 0.46
N GLN A 148 -11.11 -10.98 0.20
CA GLN A 148 -11.58 -10.67 -1.16
C GLN A 148 -10.60 -9.70 -1.86
N LEU A 149 -10.09 -10.09 -3.04
CA LEU A 149 -9.02 -9.38 -3.77
C LEU A 149 -9.40 -7.95 -4.19
N ASP A 150 -10.69 -7.62 -4.22
CA ASP A 150 -11.25 -6.32 -4.58
C ASP A 150 -11.46 -5.38 -3.39
N ARG A 151 -11.26 -5.85 -2.15
CA ARG A 151 -11.65 -5.13 -0.93
C ARG A 151 -10.52 -4.81 0.05
N ALA A 152 -9.39 -5.52 0.00
CA ALA A 152 -8.34 -5.40 1.01
C ALA A 152 -6.98 -5.03 0.40
N GLU A 153 -6.22 -4.24 1.14
CA GLU A 153 -4.80 -4.00 0.87
C GLU A 153 -4.00 -5.31 0.87
N GLU A 154 -2.86 -5.32 0.19
CA GLU A 154 -1.92 -6.44 0.19
C GLU A 154 -1.52 -6.85 1.64
N ILE A 155 -1.52 -8.17 1.95
CA ILE A 155 -1.33 -8.71 3.32
C ILE A 155 -0.09 -8.11 3.99
N ARG A 156 1.04 -7.95 3.27
CA ARG A 156 2.24 -7.41 3.90
C ARG A 156 1.99 -6.01 4.42
N ARG A 157 1.19 -5.16 3.76
CA ARG A 157 0.80 -3.85 4.33
C ARG A 157 0.09 -4.01 5.67
N VAL A 158 -0.84 -4.96 5.78
CA VAL A 158 -1.53 -5.27 7.05
C VAL A 158 -0.52 -5.73 8.10
N VAL A 159 0.39 -6.66 7.77
CA VAL A 159 1.44 -7.15 8.68
C VAL A 159 2.31 -6.01 9.21
N HIS A 160 2.76 -5.09 8.33
CA HIS A 160 3.58 -3.95 8.74
C HIS A 160 2.81 -2.96 9.63
N ARG A 161 1.51 -2.76 9.40
CA ARG A 161 0.67 -1.93 10.28
C ARG A 161 0.46 -2.56 11.65
N LEU A 162 0.24 -3.88 11.70
CA LEU A 162 0.17 -4.61 12.97
C LEU A 162 1.50 -4.51 13.72
N ALA A 163 2.63 -4.69 13.03
CA ALA A 163 3.96 -4.54 13.61
C ALA A 163 4.20 -3.13 14.18
N ALA A 164 3.81 -2.09 13.45
CA ALA A 164 3.87 -0.71 13.93
C ALA A 164 2.97 -0.49 15.16
N THR A 165 1.74 -1.01 15.13
CA THR A 165 0.82 -0.93 16.28
C THR A 165 1.38 -1.65 17.51
N VAL A 166 2.00 -2.82 17.34
CA VAL A 166 2.65 -3.54 18.43
C VAL A 166 3.83 -2.75 18.99
N ALA A 167 4.64 -2.14 18.13
CA ALA A 167 5.78 -1.32 18.54
C ALA A 167 5.36 -0.04 19.29
N ASP A 168 4.24 0.58 18.88
CA ASP A 168 3.67 1.78 19.51
C ASP A 168 3.09 1.50 20.92
N HIS A 169 2.81 0.24 21.25
CA HIS A 169 2.18 -0.19 22.51
C HIS A 169 3.05 -1.17 23.31
N PRO A 170 4.27 -0.79 23.73
CA PRO A 170 5.23 -1.70 24.37
C PRO A 170 4.76 -2.29 25.71
N ARG A 171 3.74 -1.67 26.35
CA ARG A 171 3.15 -2.14 27.61
C ARG A 171 2.08 -3.21 27.43
N ALA A 172 1.54 -3.38 26.22
CA ALA A 172 0.54 -4.40 25.96
C ALA A 172 1.21 -5.79 25.92
N VAL A 173 0.57 -6.80 26.51
CA VAL A 173 0.99 -8.20 26.29
C VAL A 173 0.38 -8.67 24.98
N VAL A 174 1.22 -9.15 24.07
CA VAL A 174 0.75 -9.69 22.79
C VAL A 174 0.50 -11.18 22.93
N VAL A 175 -0.72 -11.64 22.72
CA VAL A 175 -1.07 -13.07 22.62
C VAL A 175 -1.17 -13.38 21.13
N ALA A 176 -0.22 -14.13 20.60
CA ALA A 176 -0.04 -14.30 19.16
C ALA A 176 -0.02 -15.77 18.75
N ASN A 177 -0.64 -16.05 17.60
CA ASN A 177 -0.57 -17.35 16.96
C ASN A 177 0.85 -17.63 16.46
N ALA A 178 1.52 -18.61 17.05
CA ALA A 178 2.88 -19.02 16.68
C ALA A 178 2.96 -19.73 15.33
N ASP A 179 1.84 -20.29 14.87
CA ASP A 179 1.81 -21.11 13.66
C ASP A 179 1.70 -20.28 12.37
N ASP A 180 1.43 -18.98 12.48
CA ASP A 180 1.29 -18.06 11.34
C ASP A 180 2.55 -17.16 11.19
N PRO A 181 3.36 -17.33 10.14
CA PRO A 181 4.54 -16.51 9.87
C PRO A 181 4.28 -15.00 9.79
N ASN A 182 3.12 -14.59 9.27
CA ASN A 182 2.73 -13.18 9.17
C ASN A 182 2.54 -12.58 10.55
N ILE A 183 1.93 -13.33 11.46
CA ILE A 183 1.71 -12.93 12.85
C ILE A 183 2.99 -12.95 13.66
N VAL A 184 3.87 -13.93 13.44
CA VAL A 184 5.19 -13.95 14.08
C VAL A 184 5.99 -12.71 13.70
N LEU A 185 5.93 -12.28 12.43
CA LEU A 185 6.55 -11.02 12.01
C LEU A 185 5.87 -9.80 12.66
N ALA A 186 4.53 -9.75 12.69
CA ALA A 186 3.79 -8.65 13.30
C ALA A 186 4.07 -8.50 14.81
N ALA A 187 4.22 -9.61 15.52
CA ALA A 187 4.50 -9.61 16.95
C ALA A 187 6.00 -9.42 17.29
N ALA A 188 6.90 -9.39 16.31
CA ALA A 188 8.35 -9.38 16.53
C ALA A 188 8.86 -8.16 17.33
N ALA A 189 8.15 -7.03 17.28
CA ALA A 189 8.49 -5.81 18.02
C ALA A 189 7.97 -5.76 19.46
N ALA A 190 7.16 -6.75 19.88
CA ALA A 190 6.58 -6.78 21.21
C ALA A 190 7.62 -7.09 22.29
N GLN A 191 7.56 -6.37 23.41
CA GLN A 191 8.42 -6.67 24.57
C GLN A 191 7.98 -7.96 25.30
N ARG A 192 6.69 -8.29 25.23
CA ARG A 192 6.09 -9.46 25.90
C ARG A 192 5.12 -10.16 24.96
N VAL A 193 5.48 -11.37 24.55
CA VAL A 193 4.63 -12.21 23.71
C VAL A 193 4.29 -13.52 24.42
N VAL A 194 3.01 -13.88 24.41
CA VAL A 194 2.50 -15.20 24.76
C VAL A 194 2.24 -15.93 23.44
N TRP A 195 3.13 -16.86 23.10
CA TRP A 195 3.03 -17.66 21.88
C TRP A 195 2.08 -18.84 22.09
N VAL A 196 1.11 -18.99 21.20
CA VAL A 196 0.11 -20.05 21.23
C VAL A 196 0.21 -20.86 19.93
N ALA A 197 0.39 -22.18 20.03
CA ALA A 197 0.22 -23.09 18.90
C ALA A 197 -1.27 -23.36 18.72
N ALA A 198 -1.90 -22.63 17.80
CA ALA A 198 -3.32 -22.71 17.51
C ALA A 198 -3.68 -23.88 16.57
N GLY A 199 -2.69 -24.58 16.00
CA GLY A 199 -2.89 -25.73 15.12
C GLY A 199 -3.34 -25.34 13.71
N ALA A 200 -2.85 -24.21 13.18
CA ALA A 200 -3.28 -23.70 11.88
C ALA A 200 -2.99 -24.68 10.73
N VAL A 201 -4.05 -25.09 10.01
CA VAL A 201 -3.99 -26.02 8.87
C VAL A 201 -3.67 -25.29 7.55
N TRP A 202 -3.97 -23.99 7.50
CA TRP A 202 -3.88 -23.19 6.29
C TRP A 202 -2.57 -22.41 6.25
N ARG A 203 -1.77 -22.64 5.19
CA ARG A 203 -0.42 -22.07 5.01
C ARG A 203 -0.23 -21.40 3.64
N ALA A 204 -1.28 -21.30 2.81
CA ALA A 204 -1.15 -20.88 1.40
C ALA A 204 -0.58 -19.46 1.25
N ASP A 205 -1.06 -18.50 2.06
CA ASP A 205 -0.54 -17.12 2.02
C ASP A 205 0.69 -16.91 2.90
N ALA A 206 1.21 -18.00 3.46
CA ALA A 206 2.45 -18.04 4.21
C ALA A 206 3.45 -19.04 3.57
N THR A 207 3.25 -19.42 2.30
CA THR A 207 4.22 -20.22 1.53
C THR A 207 5.55 -19.48 1.34
N VAL A 208 5.49 -18.15 1.42
CA VAL A 208 6.62 -17.24 1.26
C VAL A 208 6.81 -16.46 2.55
N CYS A 209 8.08 -16.27 2.94
CA CYS A 209 8.48 -15.54 4.11
C CYS A 209 8.03 -14.07 4.02
N PRO A 210 7.25 -13.56 4.99
CA PRO A 210 6.80 -12.17 4.97
C PRO A 210 7.93 -11.16 5.19
N ARG A 211 9.10 -11.62 5.66
CA ARG A 211 10.28 -10.77 5.87
C ARG A 211 11.16 -10.63 4.62
N CYS A 212 11.44 -11.72 3.91
CA CYS A 212 12.43 -11.72 2.82
C CYS A 212 11.92 -12.25 1.48
N ALA A 213 10.63 -12.59 1.37
CA ALA A 213 10.00 -13.10 0.16
C ALA A 213 10.56 -14.43 -0.39
N ARG A 214 11.39 -15.16 0.37
CA ARG A 214 11.82 -16.53 0.03
C ARG A 214 10.81 -17.57 0.51
N THR A 215 10.73 -18.72 -0.14
CA THR A 215 9.87 -19.84 0.28
C THR A 215 10.19 -20.26 1.72
N LEU A 216 9.17 -20.49 2.55
CA LEU A 216 9.39 -21.03 3.90
C LEU A 216 9.70 -22.52 3.84
N SER A 217 10.73 -22.93 4.57
CA SER A 217 10.99 -24.33 4.85
C SER A 217 10.05 -24.80 5.95
N VAL A 218 9.46 -25.98 5.74
CA VAL A 218 8.45 -26.54 6.64
C VAL A 218 8.78 -28.01 6.88
N ARG A 219 8.80 -28.41 8.15
CA ARG A 219 8.93 -29.80 8.58
C ARG A 219 7.95 -30.05 9.72
N GLU A 220 6.98 -30.93 9.49
CA GLU A 220 5.92 -31.25 10.45
C GLU A 220 5.16 -29.98 10.90
N ASP A 221 5.21 -29.64 12.20
CA ASP A 221 4.60 -28.46 12.81
C ASP A 221 5.57 -27.26 12.92
N HIS A 222 6.83 -27.42 12.50
CA HIS A 222 7.84 -26.36 12.53
C HIS A 222 8.04 -25.74 11.14
N TRP A 223 8.23 -24.42 11.12
CA TRP A 223 8.54 -23.66 9.91
C TRP A 223 9.65 -22.66 10.18
N TRP A 224 10.49 -22.41 9.18
CA TRP A 224 11.58 -21.46 9.27
C TRP A 224 11.94 -20.89 7.89
N CYS A 225 12.68 -19.78 7.93
CA CYS A 225 13.27 -19.14 6.78
C CYS A 225 14.76 -18.91 7.01
N GLU A 226 15.53 -18.94 5.93
CA GLU A 226 16.96 -18.61 5.94
C GLU A 226 17.27 -17.19 6.44
N CYS A 227 16.30 -16.26 6.38
CA CYS A 227 16.47 -14.91 6.93
C CYS A 227 16.34 -14.85 8.48
N GLY A 228 16.25 -16.00 9.14
CA GLY A 228 16.14 -16.11 10.59
C GLY A 228 14.72 -15.90 11.13
N LEU A 229 13.70 -15.75 10.29
CA LEU A 229 12.31 -15.82 10.73
C LEU A 229 11.93 -17.29 10.91
N ALA A 230 11.57 -17.71 12.12
CA ALA A 230 11.17 -19.08 12.41
C ALA A 230 10.00 -19.13 13.38
N ARG A 231 9.31 -20.27 13.41
CA ARG A 231 8.24 -20.54 14.36
C ARG A 231 8.80 -20.43 15.78
N PRO A 232 8.28 -19.51 16.62
CA PRO A 232 8.72 -19.39 17.99
C PRO A 232 8.25 -20.59 18.82
N THR A 233 8.92 -20.86 19.93
CA THR A 233 8.49 -21.91 20.85
C THR A 233 7.17 -21.51 21.52
N PRO A 234 6.07 -22.25 21.27
CA PRO A 234 4.78 -21.95 21.87
C PRO A 234 4.77 -22.26 23.37
N THR A 235 4.20 -21.36 24.16
CA THR A 235 3.97 -21.54 25.61
C THR A 235 2.61 -22.18 25.92
N TRP A 236 1.68 -22.11 24.96
CA TRP A 236 0.40 -22.80 25.01
C TRP A 236 0.28 -23.69 23.79
N THR A 237 -0.08 -24.95 23.99
CA THR A 237 -0.23 -25.92 22.88
C THR A 237 -1.55 -26.67 22.98
N VAL A 238 -2.19 -26.88 21.84
CA VAL A 238 -3.32 -27.82 21.71
C VAL A 238 -2.75 -29.15 21.24
N VAL A 239 -3.01 -30.23 21.99
CA VAL A 239 -2.54 -31.57 21.64
C VAL A 239 -3.77 -32.43 21.28
N ASP A 240 -3.72 -33.03 20.10
CA ASP A 240 -4.77 -33.87 19.52
C ASP A 240 -4.12 -35.12 18.87
N PRO A 241 -3.65 -36.09 19.66
CA PRO A 241 -2.89 -37.23 19.13
C PRO A 241 -3.84 -38.42 18.98
N ASP A 242 -4.78 -38.37 18.03
CA ASP A 242 -5.57 -39.54 17.57
C ASP A 242 -6.89 -39.89 18.30
N GLY A 243 -7.52 -38.98 19.06
CA GLY A 243 -8.88 -39.22 19.59
C GLY A 243 -9.37 -38.23 20.66
N ASP A 244 -10.67 -37.92 20.62
CA ASP A 244 -11.42 -37.08 21.58
C ASP A 244 -11.26 -37.59 23.03
N PRO A 245 -11.03 -36.71 24.05
CA PRO A 245 -10.99 -35.25 23.96
C PRO A 245 -9.62 -34.60 23.89
N ALA A 246 -9.53 -33.61 23.00
CA ALA A 246 -8.43 -32.69 22.87
C ALA A 246 -8.08 -32.03 24.22
N SER A 247 -6.82 -31.68 24.40
CA SER A 247 -6.34 -31.02 25.62
C SER A 247 -5.49 -29.79 25.29
N ILE A 248 -5.49 -28.83 26.20
CA ILE A 248 -4.62 -27.65 26.13
C ILE A 248 -3.55 -27.75 27.22
N THR A 249 -2.30 -27.55 26.84
CA THR A 249 -1.16 -27.50 27.76
C THR A 249 -0.87 -26.05 28.11
N THR A 250 -0.85 -25.73 29.40
CA THR A 250 -0.51 -24.39 29.91
C THR A 250 1.02 -24.18 29.93
N PRO A 251 1.51 -22.93 30.11
CA PRO A 251 2.95 -22.65 30.22
C PRO A 251 3.65 -23.39 31.36
N GLU A 252 2.90 -23.77 32.40
CA GLU A 252 3.38 -24.55 33.54
C GLU A 252 3.43 -26.06 33.25
N GLY A 253 3.09 -26.49 32.02
CA GLY A 253 3.02 -27.89 31.62
C GLY A 253 1.75 -28.62 32.09
N THR A 254 0.78 -27.90 32.67
CA THR A 254 -0.49 -28.50 33.11
C THR A 254 -1.36 -28.80 31.90
N ARG A 255 -1.86 -30.03 31.79
CA ARG A 255 -2.79 -30.43 30.73
C ARG A 255 -4.23 -30.29 31.21
N LEU A 256 -4.99 -29.41 30.56
CA LEU A 256 -6.41 -29.17 30.84
C LEU A 256 -7.29 -29.80 29.74
N PRO A 257 -8.41 -30.45 30.08
CA PRO A 257 -9.33 -30.99 29.09
C PRO A 257 -10.02 -29.85 28.31
N LEU A 258 -10.03 -29.95 26.98
CA LEU A 258 -10.64 -28.99 26.07
C LEU A 258 -11.85 -29.62 25.37
N ARG A 259 -12.95 -29.75 26.11
CA ARG A 259 -14.22 -30.31 25.60
C ARG A 259 -15.06 -29.20 24.97
N LEU A 260 -14.91 -28.97 23.67
CA LEU A 260 -15.70 -27.97 22.94
C LEU A 260 -16.97 -28.59 22.37
N ARG A 261 -18.13 -27.97 22.64
CA ARG A 261 -19.37 -28.27 21.92
C ARG A 261 -19.33 -27.80 20.46
N LEU A 262 -18.46 -26.83 20.16
CA LEU A 262 -18.24 -26.31 18.81
C LEU A 262 -17.32 -27.25 18.00
N PRO A 263 -17.75 -27.71 16.82
CA PRO A 263 -16.97 -28.65 16.01
C PRO A 263 -15.79 -27.97 15.30
N GLY A 264 -14.78 -28.78 14.95
CA GLY A 264 -13.68 -28.38 14.06
C GLY A 264 -12.39 -27.92 14.77
N ALA A 265 -11.25 -28.20 14.13
CA ALA A 265 -9.92 -27.88 14.66
C ALA A 265 -9.68 -26.35 14.80
N ALA A 266 -10.25 -25.54 13.90
CA ALA A 266 -10.16 -24.08 13.98
C ALA A 266 -10.76 -23.51 15.28
N ASN A 267 -11.86 -24.10 15.77
CA ASN A 267 -12.46 -23.68 17.04
C ASN A 267 -11.62 -24.10 18.24
N ARG A 268 -10.85 -25.21 18.14
CA ARG A 268 -9.84 -25.58 19.15
C ARG A 268 -8.69 -24.58 19.22
N GLY A 269 -8.18 -24.13 18.06
CA GLY A 269 -7.19 -23.08 17.96
C GLY A 269 -7.67 -21.74 18.54
N ASN A 270 -8.88 -21.31 18.15
CA ASN A 270 -9.52 -20.10 18.70
C ASN A 270 -9.73 -20.20 20.22
N ALA A 271 -10.11 -21.38 20.72
CA ALA A 271 -10.24 -21.61 22.16
C ALA A 271 -8.90 -21.49 22.88
N ALA A 272 -7.81 -22.00 22.32
CA ALA A 272 -6.49 -21.85 22.91
C ALA A 272 -6.02 -20.38 22.96
N MET A 273 -6.22 -19.64 21.86
CA MET A 273 -5.98 -18.20 21.83
C MET A 273 -6.82 -17.47 22.90
N ALA A 274 -8.10 -17.84 23.03
CA ALA A 274 -9.01 -17.23 23.99
C ALA A 274 -8.64 -17.53 25.45
N ILE A 275 -8.29 -18.77 25.76
CA ILE A 275 -7.89 -19.20 27.11
C ILE A 275 -6.57 -18.52 27.50
N ALA A 276 -5.59 -18.46 26.61
CA ALA A 276 -4.33 -17.76 26.86
C ALA A 276 -4.54 -16.25 27.10
N ALA A 277 -5.41 -15.61 26.30
CA ALA A 277 -5.75 -14.20 26.47
C ALA A 277 -6.53 -13.93 27.77
N ALA A 278 -7.52 -14.75 28.11
CA ALA A 278 -8.26 -14.65 29.37
C ALA A 278 -7.35 -14.85 30.57
N THR A 279 -6.40 -15.79 30.48
CA THR A 279 -5.39 -16.03 31.53
C THR A 279 -4.46 -14.84 31.71
N THR A 280 -4.02 -14.24 30.61
CA THR A 280 -3.21 -13.00 30.62
C THR A 280 -3.95 -11.83 31.29
N LEU A 281 -5.28 -11.81 31.19
CA LEU A 281 -6.13 -10.81 31.85
C LEU A 281 -6.44 -11.13 33.32
N GLY A 282 -6.06 -12.32 33.80
CA GLY A 282 -6.19 -12.72 35.21
C GLY A 282 -7.28 -13.77 35.50
N CYS A 283 -7.87 -14.39 34.48
CA CYS A 283 -8.80 -15.51 34.68
C CYS A 283 -8.02 -16.84 34.83
N PRO A 284 -8.29 -17.67 35.84
CA PRO A 284 -7.64 -18.99 35.95
C PRO A 284 -7.88 -19.85 34.71
N ALA A 285 -6.81 -20.48 34.20
CA ALA A 285 -6.85 -21.27 32.96
C ALA A 285 -7.93 -22.37 32.96
N ALA A 286 -8.12 -23.06 34.09
CA ALA A 286 -9.15 -24.07 34.25
C ALA A 286 -10.58 -23.49 34.17
N THR A 287 -10.81 -22.32 34.77
CA THR A 287 -12.09 -21.60 34.69
C THR A 287 -12.36 -21.14 33.26
N ALA A 288 -11.34 -20.63 32.57
CA ALA A 288 -11.45 -20.23 31.17
C ALA A 288 -11.76 -21.43 30.26
N ALA A 289 -11.06 -22.55 30.42
CA ALA A 289 -11.28 -23.76 29.62
C ALA A 289 -12.69 -24.32 29.81
N ALA A 290 -13.19 -24.40 31.04
CA ALA A 290 -14.56 -24.84 31.32
C ALA A 290 -15.61 -23.91 30.70
N ALA A 291 -15.46 -22.59 30.87
CA ALA A 291 -16.40 -21.61 30.32
C ALA A 291 -16.45 -21.62 28.79
N VAL A 292 -15.30 -21.82 28.13
CA VAL A 292 -15.21 -21.92 26.67
C VAL A 292 -15.85 -23.23 26.17
N GLY A 293 -15.74 -24.32 26.91
CA GLY A 293 -16.33 -25.62 26.55
C GLY A 293 -17.86 -25.64 26.52
N GLU A 294 -18.52 -24.83 27.35
CA GLU A 294 -19.99 -24.77 27.42
C GLU A 294 -20.65 -23.99 26.26
N LEU A 295 -19.87 -23.29 25.44
CA LEU A 295 -20.39 -22.54 24.30
C LEU A 295 -20.87 -23.51 23.20
N ALA A 296 -22.19 -23.62 23.02
CA ALA A 296 -22.81 -24.48 22.02
C ALA A 296 -23.08 -23.78 20.67
N ASP A 297 -23.19 -22.45 20.66
CA ASP A 297 -23.40 -21.64 19.46
C ASP A 297 -22.54 -20.37 19.51
N ILE A 298 -22.04 -19.95 18.35
CA ILE A 298 -21.42 -18.65 18.11
C ILE A 298 -22.34 -17.91 17.13
N ARG A 299 -23.25 -17.12 17.71
CA ARG A 299 -24.29 -16.29 17.06
C ARG A 299 -24.25 -16.30 15.54
N GLY A 300 -25.07 -17.16 14.93
CA GLY A 300 -25.47 -17.03 13.54
C GLY A 300 -24.44 -17.46 12.49
N ARG A 301 -23.29 -18.04 12.88
CA ARG A 301 -22.43 -18.79 11.95
C ARG A 301 -22.97 -20.19 11.65
N TYR A 302 -23.71 -20.77 12.60
CA TYR A 302 -24.39 -22.05 12.47
C TYR A 302 -25.87 -21.84 12.80
N ARG A 303 -26.79 -22.19 11.88
CA ARG A 303 -28.24 -22.13 12.14
C ARG A 303 -28.93 -23.31 11.52
N THR A 304 -29.94 -23.85 12.20
CA THR A 304 -30.88 -24.81 11.57
C THR A 304 -32.12 -24.05 11.15
N ILE A 305 -32.41 -24.06 9.85
CA ILE A 305 -33.56 -23.36 9.25
C ILE A 305 -34.38 -24.36 8.43
N ALA A 306 -35.70 -24.30 8.55
CA ALA A 306 -36.62 -25.09 7.75
C ALA A 306 -37.01 -24.35 6.47
N PHE A 307 -36.85 -25.01 5.33
CA PHE A 307 -37.33 -24.55 4.03
C PHE A 307 -38.47 -25.45 3.60
N GLY A 308 -39.71 -24.93 3.58
CA GLY A 308 -40.90 -25.73 3.27
C GLY A 308 -41.10 -26.92 4.24
N GLY A 309 -40.80 -26.72 5.53
CA GLY A 309 -40.89 -27.76 6.57
C GLY A 309 -39.69 -28.72 6.66
N ARG A 310 -38.71 -28.61 5.76
CA ARG A 310 -37.50 -29.46 5.77
C ARG A 310 -36.32 -28.74 6.43
N PRO A 311 -35.77 -29.24 7.54
CA PRO A 311 -34.63 -28.62 8.21
C PRO A 311 -33.35 -28.73 7.39
N ALA A 312 -32.54 -27.66 7.37
CA ALA A 312 -31.21 -27.61 6.79
C ALA A 312 -30.25 -26.85 7.74
N ARG A 313 -29.00 -27.30 7.83
CA ARG A 313 -27.97 -26.65 8.65
C ARG A 313 -27.20 -25.65 7.79
N LEU A 314 -27.37 -24.37 8.07
CA LEU A 314 -26.70 -23.28 7.39
C LEU A 314 -25.38 -22.95 8.09
N LEU A 315 -24.31 -22.85 7.31
CA LEU A 315 -22.97 -22.48 7.71
C LEU A 315 -22.53 -21.23 6.93
N LEU A 316 -22.14 -20.18 7.64
CA LEU A 316 -21.68 -18.93 7.03
C LEU A 316 -20.17 -18.96 6.77
N ALA A 317 -19.76 -18.83 5.51
CA ALA A 317 -18.36 -18.74 5.10
C ALA A 317 -18.15 -17.52 4.18
N LYS A 318 -17.46 -16.47 4.68
CA LYS A 318 -17.37 -15.17 3.99
C LYS A 318 -16.17 -15.01 3.06
N ASN A 319 -15.09 -15.76 3.32
CA ASN A 319 -13.79 -15.60 2.68
C ASN A 319 -13.04 -16.93 2.62
N PRO A 320 -11.90 -17.02 1.91
CA PRO A 320 -11.21 -18.29 1.70
C PRO A 320 -10.92 -19.09 2.96
N ALA A 321 -10.37 -18.42 3.97
CA ALA A 321 -10.10 -19.03 5.26
C ALA A 321 -11.38 -19.60 5.91
N GLY A 322 -12.48 -18.84 5.93
CA GLY A 322 -13.76 -19.29 6.47
C GLY A 322 -14.38 -20.47 5.69
N TRP A 323 -14.19 -20.52 4.37
CA TRP A 323 -14.62 -21.65 3.55
C TRP A 323 -13.83 -22.91 3.88
N GLN A 324 -12.50 -22.82 3.98
CA GLN A 324 -11.67 -23.96 4.35
C GLN A 324 -12.00 -24.51 5.74
N GLU A 325 -12.20 -23.65 6.72
CA GLU A 325 -12.62 -24.06 8.06
C GLU A 325 -13.96 -24.79 8.03
N THR A 326 -14.93 -24.24 7.28
CA THR A 326 -16.25 -24.86 7.15
C THR A 326 -16.17 -26.21 6.46
N LEU A 327 -15.30 -26.36 5.45
CA LEU A 327 -15.02 -27.65 4.81
C LEU A 327 -14.46 -28.68 5.81
N THR A 328 -13.63 -28.29 6.78
CA THR A 328 -13.18 -29.23 7.83
C THR A 328 -14.32 -29.71 8.74
N VAL A 329 -15.34 -28.88 8.94
CA VAL A 329 -16.52 -29.25 9.75
C VAL A 329 -17.41 -30.24 9.00
N VAL A 330 -17.60 -30.06 7.69
CA VAL A 330 -18.49 -30.91 6.90
C VAL A 330 -17.82 -32.15 6.31
N ALA A 331 -16.49 -32.19 6.20
CA ALA A 331 -15.75 -33.30 5.61
C ALA A 331 -15.88 -34.62 6.40
N GLY A 332 -16.24 -34.57 7.69
CA GLY A 332 -16.33 -35.74 8.55
C GLY A 332 -17.65 -36.55 8.46
N HIS A 333 -18.59 -36.21 7.58
CA HIS A 333 -19.86 -36.94 7.44
C HIS A 333 -20.45 -36.89 6.02
N GLU A 334 -21.27 -37.87 5.65
CA GLU A 334 -21.85 -38.05 4.31
C GLU A 334 -23.14 -37.25 4.04
N ARG A 335 -23.46 -36.25 4.85
CA ARG A 335 -24.69 -35.45 4.66
C ARG A 335 -24.75 -34.83 3.25
N PRO A 336 -25.91 -34.65 2.65
CA PRO A 336 -26.03 -33.88 1.41
C PRO A 336 -25.51 -32.45 1.59
N LEU A 337 -24.84 -31.90 0.58
CA LEU A 337 -24.13 -30.61 0.68
C LEU A 337 -24.56 -29.64 -0.42
N VAL A 338 -24.98 -28.46 -0.01
CA VAL A 338 -25.26 -27.30 -0.88
C VAL A 338 -24.20 -26.25 -0.64
N LEU A 339 -23.60 -25.74 -1.71
CA LEU A 339 -22.66 -24.62 -1.68
C LEU A 339 -23.29 -23.45 -2.43
N ALA A 340 -23.57 -22.35 -1.71
CA ALA A 340 -24.27 -21.19 -2.27
C ALA A 340 -23.36 -19.95 -2.28
N ILE A 341 -23.08 -19.41 -3.47
CA ILE A 341 -22.13 -18.30 -3.66
C ILE A 341 -22.78 -17.19 -4.48
N ASN A 342 -22.83 -16.00 -3.90
CA ASN A 342 -23.19 -14.76 -4.59
C ASN A 342 -21.96 -13.87 -4.80
N ALA A 343 -22.04 -12.89 -5.70
CA ALA A 343 -21.01 -11.87 -5.89
C ALA A 343 -21.66 -10.49 -5.84
N ARG A 344 -21.94 -10.03 -4.62
CA ARG A 344 -22.49 -8.69 -4.34
C ARG A 344 -21.46 -7.88 -3.59
N GLU A 345 -21.68 -6.59 -3.46
CA GLU A 345 -20.76 -5.69 -2.75
C GLU A 345 -20.31 -6.24 -1.39
N ALA A 346 -21.23 -6.82 -0.59
CA ALA A 346 -20.90 -7.39 0.71
C ALA A 346 -20.04 -8.68 0.65
N ASP A 347 -20.05 -9.40 -0.47
CA ASP A 347 -19.33 -10.66 -0.72
C ASP A 347 -18.09 -10.50 -1.64
N GLY A 348 -17.83 -9.29 -2.14
CA GLY A 348 -16.86 -9.07 -3.20
C GLY A 348 -17.42 -9.44 -4.58
N LEU A 349 -17.02 -8.69 -5.60
CA LEU A 349 -17.41 -8.96 -6.99
C LEU A 349 -16.43 -9.94 -7.66
N ASP A 350 -15.18 -9.98 -7.20
CA ASP A 350 -14.18 -10.94 -7.66
C ASP A 350 -14.35 -12.31 -6.97
N THR A 351 -14.55 -13.35 -7.78
CA THR A 351 -14.70 -14.75 -7.34
C THR A 351 -13.47 -15.61 -7.61
N SER A 352 -12.34 -15.01 -8.00
CA SER A 352 -11.08 -15.73 -8.23
C SER A 352 -10.59 -16.50 -7.00
N TRP A 353 -10.97 -16.06 -5.79
CA TRP A 353 -10.68 -16.73 -4.53
C TRP A 353 -11.24 -18.16 -4.42
N LEU A 354 -12.20 -18.54 -5.28
CA LEU A 354 -12.69 -19.93 -5.37
C LEU A 354 -11.56 -20.93 -5.65
N TRP A 355 -10.50 -20.48 -6.33
CA TRP A 355 -9.33 -21.29 -6.64
C TRP A 355 -8.41 -21.51 -5.43
N ASP A 356 -8.51 -20.68 -4.39
CA ASP A 356 -7.77 -20.84 -3.13
C ASP A 356 -8.46 -21.82 -2.16
N ILE A 357 -9.67 -22.31 -2.49
CA ILE A 357 -10.40 -23.29 -1.68
C ILE A 357 -10.08 -24.71 -2.16
N PRO A 358 -9.69 -25.65 -1.26
CA PRO A 358 -9.41 -27.03 -1.61
C PRO A 358 -10.71 -27.84 -1.70
N PHE A 359 -11.56 -27.54 -2.68
CA PHE A 359 -12.82 -28.26 -2.90
C PHE A 359 -12.61 -29.75 -3.19
N GLU A 360 -11.41 -30.17 -3.59
CA GLU A 360 -11.00 -31.58 -3.79
C GLU A 360 -11.26 -32.45 -2.55
N ARG A 361 -11.34 -31.84 -1.36
CA ARG A 361 -11.74 -32.53 -0.11
C ARG A 361 -13.17 -33.08 -0.14
N LEU A 362 -13.98 -32.67 -1.11
CA LEU A 362 -15.35 -33.12 -1.31
C LEU A 362 -15.47 -34.23 -2.36
N ARG A 363 -14.35 -34.76 -2.89
CA ARG A 363 -14.38 -35.89 -3.84
C ARG A 363 -15.14 -37.08 -3.25
N GLY A 364 -15.94 -37.73 -4.09
CA GLY A 364 -16.83 -38.82 -3.68
C GLY A 364 -18.16 -38.37 -3.04
N ARG A 365 -18.35 -37.07 -2.76
CA ARG A 365 -19.62 -36.51 -2.26
C ARG A 365 -20.38 -35.82 -3.38
N HIS A 366 -21.70 -36.00 -3.40
CA HIS A 366 -22.57 -35.26 -4.31
C HIS A 366 -22.83 -33.85 -3.77
N VAL A 367 -22.50 -32.82 -4.56
CA VAL A 367 -22.60 -31.40 -4.17
C VAL A 367 -23.59 -30.66 -5.07
N VAL A 368 -24.44 -29.80 -4.50
CA VAL A 368 -25.28 -28.87 -5.27
C VAL A 368 -24.66 -27.47 -5.26
N ALA A 369 -24.22 -26.99 -6.42
CA ALA A 369 -23.70 -25.64 -6.62
C ALA A 369 -24.86 -24.66 -6.86
N SER A 370 -24.91 -23.58 -6.09
CA SER A 370 -26.04 -22.65 -6.05
C SER A 370 -25.62 -21.18 -5.83
N GLY A 371 -26.57 -20.25 -5.91
CA GLY A 371 -26.33 -18.80 -5.82
C GLY A 371 -26.06 -18.12 -7.17
N GLU A 372 -25.86 -16.81 -7.15
CA GLU A 372 -25.65 -16.00 -8.37
C GLU A 372 -24.45 -16.46 -9.20
N ARG A 373 -23.44 -17.05 -8.54
CA ARG A 373 -22.19 -17.52 -9.15
C ARG A 373 -22.11 -19.05 -9.17
N ALA A 374 -23.26 -19.74 -9.19
CA ALA A 374 -23.33 -21.20 -9.23
C ALA A 374 -22.52 -21.82 -10.38
N THR A 375 -22.50 -21.16 -11.55
CA THR A 375 -21.76 -21.63 -12.73
C THR A 375 -20.24 -21.54 -12.53
N ASP A 376 -19.73 -20.47 -11.93
CA ASP A 376 -18.29 -20.35 -11.64
C ASP A 376 -17.84 -21.38 -10.61
N LEU A 377 -18.69 -21.60 -9.58
CA LEU A 377 -18.46 -22.65 -8.61
C LEU A 377 -18.48 -24.04 -9.26
N ALA A 378 -19.38 -24.29 -10.21
CA ALA A 378 -19.45 -25.55 -10.96
C ALA A 378 -18.15 -25.81 -11.75
N VAL A 379 -17.60 -24.78 -12.42
CA VAL A 379 -16.30 -24.88 -13.10
C VAL A 379 -15.20 -25.29 -12.11
N ARG A 380 -15.15 -24.64 -10.94
CA ARG A 380 -14.15 -24.94 -9.91
C ARG A 380 -14.32 -26.35 -9.32
N LEU A 381 -15.56 -26.79 -9.07
CA LEU A 381 -15.85 -28.14 -8.58
C LEU A 381 -15.49 -29.21 -9.62
N ARG A 382 -15.74 -28.93 -10.91
CA ARG A 382 -15.34 -29.81 -12.01
C ARG A 382 -13.82 -30.00 -12.07
N TYR A 383 -13.06 -28.92 -11.90
CA TYR A 383 -11.60 -28.98 -11.82
C TYR A 383 -11.12 -29.81 -10.61
N GLY A 384 -11.83 -29.72 -9.48
CA GLY A 384 -11.54 -30.53 -8.29
C GLY A 384 -11.98 -32.00 -8.39
N GLU A 385 -12.54 -32.43 -9.52
CA GLU A 385 -13.14 -33.76 -9.74
C GLU A 385 -14.27 -34.09 -8.73
N VAL A 386 -14.99 -33.06 -8.30
CA VAL A 386 -16.14 -33.21 -7.38
C VAL A 386 -17.42 -33.36 -8.20
N ALA A 387 -18.14 -34.46 -8.00
CA ALA A 387 -19.44 -34.68 -8.63
C ALA A 387 -20.45 -33.64 -8.14
N HIS A 388 -21.05 -32.89 -9.07
CA HIS A 388 -21.93 -31.79 -8.71
C HIS A 388 -23.11 -31.60 -9.66
N HIS A 389 -24.16 -30.99 -9.14
CA HIS A 389 -25.34 -30.51 -9.87
C HIS A 389 -25.45 -28.98 -9.69
N VAL A 390 -25.89 -28.27 -10.74
CA VAL A 390 -26.04 -26.81 -10.69
C VAL A 390 -27.52 -26.46 -10.57
N GLU A 391 -27.91 -25.84 -9.45
CA GLU A 391 -29.24 -25.28 -9.22
C GLU A 391 -29.08 -23.85 -8.69
N PRO A 392 -29.25 -22.81 -9.53
CA PRO A 392 -28.99 -21.42 -9.15
C PRO A 392 -29.85 -20.91 -7.98
N ASP A 393 -31.05 -21.45 -7.76
CA ASP A 393 -31.89 -21.06 -6.62
C ASP A 393 -31.49 -21.84 -5.35
N PRO A 394 -30.99 -21.15 -4.29
CA PRO A 394 -30.53 -21.83 -3.07
C PRO A 394 -31.60 -22.62 -2.32
N VAL A 395 -32.88 -22.25 -2.42
CA VAL A 395 -33.99 -22.97 -1.77
C VAL A 395 -34.31 -24.25 -2.55
N ARG A 396 -34.31 -24.19 -3.89
CA ARG A 396 -34.47 -25.39 -4.72
C ARG A 396 -33.25 -26.30 -4.62
N ALA A 397 -32.05 -25.76 -4.45
CA ALA A 397 -30.83 -26.52 -4.23
C ALA A 397 -30.89 -27.37 -2.94
N VAL A 398 -31.45 -26.82 -1.86
CA VAL A 398 -31.73 -27.57 -0.61
C VAL A 398 -32.68 -28.74 -0.86
N ALA A 399 -33.71 -28.55 -1.70
CA ALA A 399 -34.62 -29.63 -2.08
C ALA A 399 -33.92 -30.70 -2.93
N ALA A 400 -33.13 -30.26 -3.92
CA ALA A 400 -32.41 -31.09 -4.88
C ALA A 400 -31.25 -31.90 -4.27
N ALA A 401 -30.69 -31.47 -3.13
CA ALA A 401 -29.59 -32.17 -2.47
C ALA A 401 -29.96 -33.60 -2.00
N GLY A 402 -31.25 -33.94 -1.83
CA GLY A 402 -31.67 -35.25 -1.29
C GLY A 402 -31.31 -35.41 0.20
N GLY A 403 -31.61 -36.56 0.82
CA GLY A 403 -31.20 -36.98 2.18
C GLY A 403 -31.71 -36.17 3.42
N PRO A 404 -31.51 -36.68 4.65
CA PRO A 404 -31.93 -36.00 5.88
C PRO A 404 -30.99 -34.84 6.27
N ILE A 405 -31.56 -33.66 6.52
CA ILE A 405 -30.91 -32.42 7.01
C ILE A 405 -29.62 -32.03 6.26
N PRO A 406 -29.73 -31.45 5.04
CA PRO A 406 -28.55 -31.05 4.26
C PRO A 406 -27.75 -29.93 4.94
N ASP A 407 -26.44 -29.92 4.70
CA ASP A 407 -25.57 -28.80 5.02
C ASP A 407 -25.58 -27.78 3.90
N VAL A 408 -25.69 -26.51 4.26
CA VAL A 408 -25.71 -25.38 3.33
C VAL A 408 -24.60 -24.43 3.71
N ILE A 409 -23.50 -24.45 2.98
CA ILE A 409 -22.41 -23.47 3.16
C ILE A 409 -22.69 -22.29 2.23
N ALA A 410 -22.81 -21.10 2.80
CA ALA A 410 -23.15 -19.90 2.04
C ALA A 410 -22.27 -18.70 2.41
N ASN A 411 -21.92 -17.88 1.42
CA ASN A 411 -21.33 -16.56 1.68
C ASN A 411 -22.40 -15.56 2.15
N TYR A 412 -21.99 -14.35 2.56
CA TYR A 412 -22.80 -13.50 3.42
C TYR A 412 -24.17 -13.15 2.82
N THR A 413 -24.25 -12.71 1.55
CA THR A 413 -25.57 -12.38 0.99
C THR A 413 -26.40 -13.61 0.64
N ALA A 414 -25.78 -14.72 0.22
CA ALA A 414 -26.48 -15.98 0.00
C ALA A 414 -27.07 -16.52 1.31
N PHE A 415 -26.28 -16.46 2.39
CA PHE A 415 -26.69 -16.84 3.73
C PHE A 415 -27.83 -15.95 4.24
N ALA A 416 -27.72 -14.64 4.12
CA ALA A 416 -28.77 -13.71 4.53
C ALA A 416 -30.08 -13.92 3.75
N ALA A 417 -29.99 -14.18 2.44
CA ALA A 417 -31.14 -14.48 1.60
C ALA A 417 -31.83 -15.80 2.01
N LEU A 418 -31.06 -16.83 2.34
CA LEU A 418 -31.59 -18.10 2.84
C LEU A 418 -32.24 -17.93 4.21
N VAL A 419 -31.61 -17.21 5.14
CA VAL A 419 -32.19 -16.90 6.46
C VAL A 419 -33.52 -16.16 6.34
N GLY A 420 -33.64 -15.22 5.39
CA GLY A 420 -34.88 -14.47 5.17
C GLY A 420 -36.02 -15.27 4.53
N LYS A 421 -35.73 -16.45 3.97
CA LYS A 421 -36.70 -17.29 3.24
C LYS A 421 -37.15 -18.55 4.01
N GLY A 422 -36.57 -18.84 5.18
CA GLY A 422 -36.88 -20.06 5.94
C GLY A 422 -37.23 -19.79 7.40
N ASP A 423 -37.90 -20.74 8.04
CA ASP A 423 -38.38 -20.64 9.41
C ASP A 423 -37.38 -21.24 10.42
N PRO A 424 -37.13 -20.64 11.59
CA PRO A 424 -36.25 -21.21 12.60
C PRO A 424 -36.78 -22.54 13.15
N VAL A 425 -35.91 -23.55 13.31
CA VAL A 425 -36.26 -24.83 13.96
C VAL A 425 -35.91 -24.76 15.44
N ALA A 426 -36.83 -25.14 16.34
CA ALA A 426 -36.55 -25.22 17.77
C ALA A 426 -35.62 -26.42 18.08
N ASP A 427 -34.50 -26.19 18.77
CA ASP A 427 -33.51 -27.23 19.09
C ASP A 427 -34.08 -28.33 20.00
N GLY A 428 -34.04 -29.58 19.54
CA GLY A 428 -34.30 -30.79 20.34
C GLY A 428 -33.08 -31.73 20.30
N GLY A 429 -32.43 -31.94 21.44
CA GLY A 429 -31.33 -32.90 21.60
C GLY A 429 -31.82 -34.34 21.83
N PRO A 430 -31.02 -35.38 21.52
CA PRO A 430 -31.45 -36.78 21.56
C PRO A 430 -31.25 -37.43 22.94
N GLY A 431 -32.25 -38.19 23.39
CA GLY A 431 -32.19 -39.05 24.58
C GLY A 431 -33.50 -39.82 24.79
N GLU A 432 -33.54 -41.07 24.32
CA GLU A 432 -34.49 -42.14 24.69
C GLU A 432 -34.00 -42.87 25.97
N PRO A 433 -34.73 -43.84 26.60
CA PRO A 433 -36.15 -44.23 26.49
C PRO A 433 -36.85 -44.52 27.85
N ARG A 434 -38.19 -44.39 27.92
CA ARG A 434 -39.14 -45.17 28.77
C ARG A 434 -40.50 -45.07 28.05
N GLY A 435 -41.22 -46.11 27.62
CA GLY A 435 -41.51 -47.41 28.25
C GLY A 435 -43.03 -47.48 28.49
N ASP A 436 -43.76 -48.01 27.49
CA ASP A 436 -45.13 -48.58 27.46
C ASP A 436 -46.25 -48.15 28.45
N SER A 437 -47.43 -47.74 27.94
CA SER A 437 -48.58 -48.65 27.70
C SER A 437 -49.96 -47.95 27.64
N SER A 438 -50.72 -48.27 26.58
CA SER A 438 -52.20 -48.40 26.46
C SER A 438 -53.07 -47.14 26.66
N ALA A 439 -54.16 -46.87 25.92
CA ALA A 439 -54.83 -47.46 24.77
C ALA A 439 -55.87 -46.43 24.25
N SER A 440 -56.25 -46.55 22.96
CA SER A 440 -57.59 -46.31 22.34
C SER A 440 -58.50 -45.18 22.88
N ALA A 441 -59.12 -44.29 22.11
CA ALA A 441 -59.80 -44.46 20.82
C ALA A 441 -60.19 -43.08 20.22
N PRO A 442 -60.67 -42.99 18.96
CA PRO A 442 -61.04 -41.75 18.26
C PRO A 442 -62.59 -41.55 18.23
N PRO A 443 -63.16 -40.70 17.35
CA PRO A 443 -63.08 -39.24 17.32
C PRO A 443 -64.50 -38.60 17.25
N ALA A 444 -64.64 -37.30 17.51
CA ALA A 444 -65.70 -36.45 16.90
C ALA A 444 -65.61 -34.98 17.36
N ASP A 445 -65.72 -34.09 16.38
CA ASP A 445 -66.29 -32.73 16.46
C ASP A 445 -67.81 -32.88 16.14
N PRO A 446 -68.77 -31.96 16.40
CA PRO A 446 -68.63 -30.57 16.85
C PRO A 446 -69.68 -30.05 17.86
N SER A 447 -69.46 -28.79 18.28
CA SER A 447 -70.46 -27.71 18.40
C SER A 447 -70.71 -27.07 19.78
N SER A 448 -70.99 -25.77 19.67
CA SER A 448 -71.72 -24.86 20.57
C SER A 448 -70.93 -23.78 21.32
N LEU A 449 -71.25 -22.57 20.89
CA LEU A 449 -71.22 -21.26 21.52
C LEU A 449 -71.60 -21.24 23.02
N ALA A 450 -71.05 -20.22 23.71
CA ALA A 450 -71.77 -19.24 24.54
C ALA A 450 -71.30 -19.08 26.00
N THR A 451 -70.86 -17.84 26.29
CA THR A 451 -71.15 -16.98 27.47
C THR A 451 -71.00 -17.49 28.93
N GLN A 452 -70.18 -16.73 29.66
CA GLN A 452 -70.19 -16.37 31.10
C GLN A 452 -71.56 -16.45 31.84
N PRO A 453 -71.64 -16.57 33.20
CA PRO A 453 -70.91 -15.71 34.16
C PRO A 453 -70.57 -16.23 35.59
N LEU A 454 -69.80 -15.35 36.25
CA LEU A 454 -69.47 -15.08 37.66
C LEU A 454 -70.51 -15.49 38.73
N ASP A 455 -70.12 -15.74 39.99
CA ASP A 455 -69.81 -14.71 41.00
C ASP A 455 -69.63 -15.25 42.45
N ARG A 456 -68.82 -14.48 43.21
CA ARG A 456 -68.96 -14.06 44.62
C ARG A 456 -68.62 -14.96 45.82
N ARG A 457 -67.67 -14.36 46.58
CA ARG A 457 -67.51 -14.29 48.05
C ARG A 457 -66.53 -15.28 48.70
N ARG A 458 -65.27 -14.86 48.80
CA ARG A 458 -64.60 -14.45 50.07
C ARG A 458 -63.12 -14.23 49.81
N LEU A 459 -62.68 -12.97 49.81
CA LEU A 459 -61.41 -12.49 50.41
C LEU A 459 -61.29 -10.99 50.09
N GLY A 460 -62.01 -10.20 50.87
CA GLY A 460 -61.85 -8.75 50.89
C GLY A 460 -60.79 -8.36 51.92
N ARG A 461 -59.87 -7.49 51.46
CA ARG A 461 -59.31 -6.29 52.14
C ARG A 461 -57.79 -6.17 52.04
N SER A 462 -57.34 -5.54 50.97
CA SER A 462 -56.52 -4.30 50.99
C SER A 462 -56.46 -3.75 49.55
N LEU A 463 -57.42 -2.89 49.18
CA LEU A 463 -57.32 -1.42 49.18
C LEU A 463 -56.37 -0.82 48.11
N GLY A 464 -56.94 -0.44 46.96
CA GLY A 464 -57.20 0.98 46.69
C GLY A 464 -56.12 1.88 46.08
N ALA A 465 -54.87 1.44 45.87
CA ALA A 465 -53.80 2.36 45.44
C ALA A 465 -53.37 2.31 43.95
N ASP A 466 -53.73 1.28 43.19
CA ASP A 466 -53.03 0.98 41.92
C ASP A 466 -53.74 1.39 40.62
N ALA A 467 -55.02 1.75 40.64
CA ALA A 467 -55.77 2.05 39.42
C ALA A 467 -55.52 3.47 38.88
N SER A 468 -55.28 4.45 39.75
CA SER A 468 -55.07 5.86 39.37
C SER A 468 -53.65 6.17 38.89
N ARG A 469 -52.64 5.38 39.29
CA ARG A 469 -51.23 5.53 38.82
C ARG A 469 -51.01 5.03 37.39
N ARG A 470 -51.69 3.96 36.95
CA ARG A 470 -51.51 3.37 35.61
C ARG A 470 -52.02 4.28 34.47
N ALA A 471 -53.10 5.03 34.69
CA ALA A 471 -53.65 5.97 33.70
C ALA A 471 -52.84 7.29 33.58
N ALA A 472 -52.06 7.66 34.60
CA ALA A 472 -51.16 8.81 34.55
C ALA A 472 -49.86 8.48 33.80
N VAL A 473 -49.26 7.31 34.08
CA VAL A 473 -48.02 6.84 33.44
C VAL A 473 -48.19 6.65 31.92
N TRP A 474 -49.33 6.09 31.48
CA TRP A 474 -49.58 5.89 30.04
C TRP A 474 -49.77 7.19 29.25
N ARG A 475 -50.30 8.25 29.87
CA ARG A 475 -50.36 9.60 29.27
C ARG A 475 -48.98 10.23 29.09
N TRP A 476 -48.10 10.04 30.07
CA TRP A 476 -46.70 10.49 29.97
C TRP A 476 -45.92 9.71 28.92
N VAL A 477 -46.08 8.38 28.84
CA VAL A 477 -45.44 7.56 27.79
C VAL A 477 -45.87 8.00 26.38
N ARG A 478 -47.18 8.26 26.16
CA ARG A 478 -47.68 8.77 24.87
C ARG A 478 -47.14 10.16 24.54
N ARG A 479 -47.13 11.08 25.51
CA ARG A 479 -46.58 12.44 25.33
C ARG A 479 -45.08 12.40 25.05
N THR A 480 -44.33 11.54 25.74
CA THR A 480 -42.89 11.35 25.49
C THR A 480 -42.66 10.72 24.12
N CYS A 481 -43.47 9.75 23.67
CA CYS A 481 -43.39 9.23 22.30
C CYS A 481 -43.72 10.30 21.25
N TYR A 482 -44.74 11.14 21.45
CA TYR A 482 -45.02 12.25 20.53
C TYR A 482 -43.91 13.29 20.52
N LEU A 483 -43.33 13.61 21.68
CA LEU A 483 -42.20 14.55 21.80
C LEU A 483 -40.91 13.99 21.19
N VAL A 484 -40.65 12.69 21.33
CA VAL A 484 -39.49 12.03 20.71
C VAL A 484 -39.68 11.93 19.19
N THR A 485 -40.86 11.55 18.71
CA THR A 485 -41.17 11.55 17.27
C THR A 485 -41.11 12.96 16.70
N ALA A 486 -41.66 13.95 17.41
CA ALA A 486 -41.53 15.36 17.06
C ALA A 486 -40.06 15.77 17.06
N ALA A 487 -39.25 15.43 18.05
CA ALA A 487 -37.82 15.77 18.08
C ALA A 487 -37.02 15.08 16.95
N VAL A 488 -37.35 13.84 16.59
CA VAL A 488 -36.69 13.12 15.49
C VAL A 488 -37.01 13.72 14.13
N ILE A 489 -38.20 14.31 13.96
CA ILE A 489 -38.62 14.97 12.72
C ILE A 489 -38.18 16.44 12.71
N LEU A 490 -38.42 17.17 13.81
CA LEU A 490 -38.11 18.58 13.96
C LEU A 490 -36.62 18.83 14.16
N ALA A 491 -35.82 17.99 14.81
CA ALA A 491 -34.40 18.30 15.01
C ALA A 491 -33.60 18.32 13.70
N PRO A 492 -33.76 17.37 12.76
CA PRO A 492 -33.17 17.49 11.41
C PRO A 492 -33.74 18.69 10.65
N LEU A 493 -35.03 18.98 10.79
CA LEU A 493 -35.67 20.13 10.14
C LEU A 493 -35.11 21.46 10.67
N ILE A 494 -34.95 21.58 11.98
CA ILE A 494 -34.37 22.74 12.68
C ILE A 494 -32.89 22.85 12.33
N ALA A 495 -32.12 21.74 12.34
CA ALA A 495 -30.72 21.75 11.91
C ALA A 495 -30.57 22.14 10.43
N PHE A 496 -31.51 21.74 9.59
CA PHE A 496 -31.58 22.16 8.18
C PHE A 496 -31.88 23.66 8.06
N VAL A 497 -32.86 24.18 8.82
CA VAL A 497 -33.18 25.62 8.85
C VAL A 497 -32.00 26.44 9.40
N ILE A 498 -31.38 26.00 10.50
CA ILE A 498 -30.19 26.65 11.08
C ILE A 498 -29.05 26.63 10.06
N GLY A 499 -28.75 25.49 9.44
CA GLY A 499 -27.72 25.39 8.40
C GLY A 499 -28.02 26.26 7.18
N TYR A 500 -29.29 26.34 6.77
CA TYR A 500 -29.73 27.17 5.65
C TYR A 500 -29.53 28.67 5.95
N VAL A 501 -29.77 29.11 7.19
CA VAL A 501 -29.57 30.51 7.60
C VAL A 501 -28.10 30.81 7.91
N ALA A 502 -27.39 29.89 8.56
CA ALA A 502 -26.03 30.13 9.09
C ALA A 502 -24.90 29.85 8.11
N TRP A 503 -25.12 29.06 7.05
CA TRP A 503 -24.09 28.75 6.05
C TRP A 503 -24.35 29.48 4.74
N ASP A 504 -23.37 30.25 4.29
CA ASP A 504 -23.41 30.89 3.00
C ASP A 504 -22.87 29.99 1.89
N VAL A 505 -23.51 30.08 0.73
CA VAL A 505 -23.07 29.43 -0.50
C VAL A 505 -22.07 30.37 -1.15
N ALA A 506 -20.82 29.93 -1.30
CA ALA A 506 -19.82 30.69 -2.06
C ALA A 506 -20.36 30.93 -3.48
N SER A 507 -20.38 32.19 -3.94
CA SER A 507 -20.88 32.49 -5.28
C SER A 507 -19.97 31.83 -6.33
N PRO A 508 -20.51 31.36 -7.47
CA PRO A 508 -19.70 30.82 -8.57
C PRO A 508 -18.55 31.74 -8.98
N GLU A 509 -18.77 33.06 -8.92
CA GLU A 509 -17.76 34.08 -9.19
C GLU A 509 -16.63 34.13 -8.13
N SER A 510 -16.87 33.72 -6.88
CA SER A 510 -15.84 33.64 -5.83
C SER A 510 -14.99 32.36 -5.95
N VAL A 511 -15.60 31.26 -6.38
CA VAL A 511 -14.91 29.98 -6.71
C VAL A 511 -14.09 30.14 -7.98
N ALA A 512 -14.63 30.88 -8.96
CA ALA A 512 -13.95 31.34 -10.17
C ALA A 512 -12.90 32.46 -9.92
N ARG A 513 -12.89 33.07 -8.73
CA ARG A 513 -11.85 34.01 -8.29
C ARG A 513 -10.72 33.34 -7.50
N GLY A 514 -10.96 32.17 -6.90
CA GLY A 514 -9.95 31.32 -6.25
C GLY A 514 -9.27 30.32 -7.19
N THR A 515 -9.35 30.55 -8.51
CA THR A 515 -8.95 29.60 -9.56
C THR A 515 -7.46 29.64 -9.81
N ALA A 516 -6.90 28.46 -10.11
CA ALA A 516 -5.49 28.18 -10.40
C ALA A 516 -4.79 29.38 -11.07
N GLN A 517 -3.79 29.92 -10.38
CA GLN A 517 -2.87 30.93 -10.85
C GLN A 517 -1.67 30.26 -11.53
N THR A 518 -1.01 30.98 -12.43
CA THR A 518 0.22 30.50 -13.05
C THR A 518 1.30 30.33 -11.99
N VAL A 519 1.85 29.12 -11.91
CA VAL A 519 3.02 28.83 -11.09
C VAL A 519 4.25 29.04 -11.96
N VAL A 520 5.18 29.86 -11.50
CA VAL A 520 6.46 30.07 -12.18
C VAL A 520 7.51 29.18 -11.55
N LEU A 521 8.20 28.38 -12.37
CA LEU A 521 9.42 27.70 -11.96
C LEU A 521 10.60 28.54 -12.44
N THR A 522 11.53 28.86 -11.56
CA THR A 522 12.73 29.63 -11.89
C THR A 522 14.00 28.82 -11.66
N TYR A 523 15.06 29.20 -12.36
CA TYR A 523 16.42 28.82 -12.02
C TYR A 523 16.85 29.44 -10.67
N ALA A 524 18.04 29.05 -10.20
CA ALA A 524 18.62 29.54 -8.94
C ALA A 524 18.93 31.04 -8.95
N ASP A 525 19.13 31.65 -10.12
CA ASP A 525 19.31 33.10 -10.29
C ASP A 525 17.98 33.87 -10.41
N ASN A 526 16.85 33.17 -10.26
CA ASN A 526 15.48 33.65 -10.44
C ASN A 526 15.08 33.96 -11.89
N SER A 527 15.91 33.65 -12.89
CA SER A 527 15.46 33.65 -14.29
C SER A 527 14.41 32.56 -14.51
N GLU A 528 13.46 32.83 -15.40
CA GLU A 528 12.35 31.91 -15.65
C GLU A 528 12.84 30.62 -16.35
N LEU A 529 12.48 29.48 -15.77
CA LEU A 529 12.74 28.15 -16.36
C LEU A 529 11.53 27.70 -17.17
N THR A 530 10.34 27.72 -16.55
CA THR A 530 9.08 27.32 -17.17
C THR A 530 7.90 27.85 -16.37
N ARG A 531 6.70 27.84 -16.96
CA ARG A 531 5.45 28.19 -16.29
C ARG A 531 4.50 27.02 -16.36
N ILE A 532 3.83 26.76 -15.24
CA ILE A 532 2.66 25.91 -15.19
C ILE A 532 1.47 26.83 -15.37
N VAL A 533 1.06 26.97 -16.62
CA VAL A 533 -0.12 27.76 -16.97
C VAL A 533 -1.35 26.88 -16.73
N PRO A 534 -2.30 27.31 -15.90
CA PRO A 534 -3.61 26.68 -15.82
C PRO A 534 -4.23 26.65 -17.22
N THR A 535 -4.82 25.53 -17.62
CA THR A 535 -5.37 25.35 -18.98
C THR A 535 -6.51 26.33 -19.32
N SER A 536 -6.93 27.19 -18.38
CA SER A 536 -7.83 28.32 -18.58
C SER A 536 -7.15 29.61 -19.09
N GLY A 537 -5.98 29.50 -19.73
CA GLY A 537 -5.29 30.60 -20.42
C GLY A 537 -6.26 31.41 -21.28
N ASN A 538 -6.43 32.69 -20.94
CA ASN A 538 -7.39 33.65 -21.52
C ASN A 538 -8.90 33.34 -21.34
N ARG A 539 -9.34 33.12 -20.09
CA ARG A 539 -10.70 33.42 -19.54
C ARG A 539 -11.88 33.50 -20.53
N THR A 540 -12.08 32.46 -21.33
CA THR A 540 -13.38 32.16 -21.94
C THR A 540 -14.06 31.17 -21.02
N MET A 541 -14.80 31.68 -20.04
CA MET A 541 -15.77 30.89 -19.29
C MET A 541 -17.09 30.93 -20.05
N VAL A 542 -17.84 29.84 -20.00
CA VAL A 542 -19.22 29.81 -20.49
C VAL A 542 -20.01 30.85 -19.69
N ARG A 543 -20.59 31.85 -20.37
CA ARG A 543 -21.45 32.87 -19.72
C ARG A 543 -22.91 32.46 -19.79
N ASP A 544 -23.29 31.85 -20.91
CA ASP A 544 -24.61 31.30 -21.18
C ASP A 544 -24.48 29.84 -21.64
N VAL A 545 -24.89 28.90 -20.78
CA VAL A 545 -24.76 27.46 -21.03
C VAL A 545 -25.65 26.98 -22.19
N ASP A 546 -26.74 27.68 -22.49
CA ASP A 546 -27.66 27.28 -23.54
C ASP A 546 -27.17 27.68 -24.92
N ARG A 547 -26.43 28.79 -25.01
CA ARG A 547 -25.88 29.32 -26.25
C ARG A 547 -24.48 28.83 -26.56
N GLU A 548 -23.64 28.64 -25.54
CA GLU A 548 -22.21 28.38 -25.72
C GLU A 548 -21.82 26.90 -25.54
N VAL A 549 -22.70 26.04 -24.99
CA VAL A 549 -22.43 24.61 -24.80
C VAL A 549 -23.40 23.76 -25.62
N SER A 550 -22.84 22.83 -26.40
CA SER A 550 -23.64 21.97 -27.28
C SER A 550 -24.69 21.17 -26.47
N LYS A 551 -25.86 20.96 -27.07
CA LYS A 551 -26.90 20.11 -26.45
C LYS A 551 -26.35 18.71 -26.11
N PRO A 552 -25.58 18.03 -27.00
CA PRO A 552 -24.95 16.76 -26.66
C PRO A 552 -24.04 16.80 -25.43
N MET A 553 -23.26 17.87 -25.24
CA MET A 553 -22.38 18.01 -24.06
C MET A 553 -23.17 18.18 -22.76
N ARG A 554 -24.25 18.98 -22.79
CA ARG A 554 -25.17 19.10 -21.65
C ARG A 554 -25.81 17.73 -21.35
N ASP A 555 -26.37 17.08 -22.36
CA ASP A 555 -27.06 15.79 -22.21
C ASP A 555 -26.12 14.68 -21.71
N ALA A 556 -24.88 14.59 -22.23
CA ALA A 556 -23.89 13.62 -21.78
C ALA A 556 -23.50 13.82 -20.31
N THR A 557 -23.31 15.08 -19.90
CA THR A 557 -23.00 15.43 -18.50
C THR A 557 -24.14 15.01 -17.59
N LEU A 558 -25.38 15.30 -17.97
CA LEU A 558 -26.57 14.92 -17.21
C LEU A 558 -26.74 13.41 -17.16
N ALA A 559 -26.60 12.72 -18.29
CA ALA A 559 -26.71 11.26 -18.36
C ALA A 559 -25.67 10.54 -17.49
N ALA A 560 -24.44 11.06 -17.43
CA ALA A 560 -23.36 10.49 -16.65
C ALA A 560 -23.44 10.80 -15.15
N GLU A 561 -23.84 12.03 -14.78
CA GLU A 561 -23.69 12.54 -13.41
C GLU A 561 -25.03 12.75 -12.67
N ASP A 562 -26.09 13.24 -13.33
CA ASP A 562 -27.40 13.46 -12.71
C ASP A 562 -28.55 13.56 -13.74
N PRO A 563 -29.13 12.43 -14.16
CA PRO A 563 -30.20 12.41 -15.17
C PRO A 563 -31.49 13.14 -14.72
N THR A 564 -31.65 13.35 -13.41
CA THR A 564 -32.82 14.01 -12.82
C THR A 564 -32.60 15.49 -12.51
N PHE A 565 -31.45 16.04 -12.93
CA PHE A 565 -30.95 17.34 -12.50
C PHE A 565 -32.01 18.44 -12.55
N TYR A 566 -32.72 18.63 -13.67
CA TYR A 566 -33.71 19.70 -13.81
C TYR A 566 -34.94 19.53 -12.92
N GLN A 567 -35.24 18.30 -12.48
CA GLN A 567 -36.44 17.96 -11.72
C GLN A 567 -36.15 17.88 -10.21
N ASN A 568 -34.89 17.62 -9.83
CA ASN A 568 -34.54 17.43 -8.43
C ASN A 568 -34.31 18.78 -7.69
N PRO A 569 -34.51 18.85 -6.36
CA PRO A 569 -34.31 20.08 -5.58
C PRO A 569 -32.84 20.35 -5.22
N GLY A 570 -31.87 19.87 -6.01
CA GLY A 570 -30.43 19.95 -5.74
C GLY A 570 -29.88 18.72 -5.01
N PHE A 571 -30.74 17.77 -4.65
CA PHE A 571 -30.37 16.45 -4.13
C PHE A 571 -31.41 15.43 -4.58
N ASP A 572 -31.00 14.18 -4.82
CA ASP A 572 -31.92 13.15 -5.31
C ASP A 572 -32.70 12.58 -4.11
N ILE A 573 -33.96 13.01 -3.92
CA ILE A 573 -34.83 12.47 -2.86
C ILE A 573 -35.09 10.98 -3.07
N VAL A 574 -35.36 10.58 -4.32
CA VAL A 574 -35.60 9.18 -4.66
C VAL A 574 -34.31 8.40 -4.55
N GLY A 575 -33.17 8.98 -4.89
CA GLY A 575 -31.83 8.43 -4.74
C GLY A 575 -31.36 8.34 -3.30
N ILE A 576 -31.73 9.25 -2.41
CA ILE A 576 -31.47 9.17 -0.95
C ILE A 576 -32.42 8.16 -0.31
N LEU A 577 -33.68 8.08 -0.75
CA LEU A 577 -34.61 7.06 -0.30
C LEU A 577 -34.26 5.68 -0.87
N ARG A 578 -33.75 5.58 -2.10
CA ARG A 578 -33.28 4.36 -2.77
C ARG A 578 -31.92 3.96 -2.26
N ALA A 579 -31.00 4.87 -1.99
CA ALA A 579 -29.74 4.58 -1.31
C ALA A 579 -30.01 4.24 0.16
N GLY A 580 -30.95 4.90 0.82
CA GLY A 580 -31.40 4.54 2.17
C GLY A 580 -32.09 3.17 2.18
N TRP A 581 -32.92 2.87 1.18
CA TRP A 581 -33.59 1.58 1.01
C TRP A 581 -32.62 0.48 0.59
N ALA A 582 -31.70 0.74 -0.34
CA ALA A 582 -30.62 -0.15 -0.74
C ALA A 582 -29.65 -0.39 0.41
N GLN A 583 -29.33 0.63 1.22
CA GLN A 583 -28.55 0.46 2.46
C GLN A 583 -29.33 -0.36 3.51
N LEU A 584 -30.66 -0.28 3.51
CA LEU A 584 -31.56 -1.09 4.35
C LEU A 584 -31.79 -2.52 3.79
N THR A 585 -31.56 -2.76 2.49
CA THR A 585 -31.74 -4.06 1.81
C THR A 585 -30.43 -4.70 1.31
N GLY A 586 -29.27 -4.08 1.58
CA GLY A 586 -27.94 -4.65 1.32
C GLY A 586 -27.30 -4.35 -0.05
N GLY A 587 -27.61 -3.22 -0.70
CA GLY A 587 -26.91 -2.73 -1.90
C GLY A 587 -26.35 -1.31 -1.76
N SER A 588 -25.30 -0.99 -2.52
CA SER A 588 -24.78 0.38 -2.68
C SER A 588 -25.63 1.21 -3.64
N GLY A 589 -26.10 2.36 -3.18
CA GLY A 589 -26.60 3.43 -4.05
C GLY A 589 -25.68 4.65 -3.99
N GLY A 590 -25.02 4.98 -5.11
CA GLY A 590 -24.36 6.27 -5.30
C GLY A 590 -25.33 7.25 -5.94
N GLY A 591 -25.78 8.28 -5.20
CA GLY A 591 -26.79 9.24 -5.66
C GLY A 591 -26.42 10.70 -5.34
N SER A 592 -25.17 11.10 -5.56
CA SER A 592 -24.79 12.51 -5.41
C SER A 592 -25.15 13.27 -6.69
N THR A 593 -25.97 14.30 -6.56
CA THR A 593 -26.40 15.15 -7.68
C THR A 593 -25.28 16.06 -8.17
N LEU A 594 -25.42 16.58 -9.38
CA LEU A 594 -24.49 17.54 -9.98
C LEU A 594 -24.31 18.79 -9.09
N THR A 595 -25.38 19.23 -8.43
CA THR A 595 -25.37 20.32 -7.44
C THR A 595 -24.48 20.00 -6.23
N GLN A 596 -24.54 18.76 -5.71
CA GLN A 596 -23.69 18.32 -4.60
C GLN A 596 -22.23 18.18 -5.02
N GLN A 597 -21.99 17.67 -6.24
CA GLN A 597 -20.64 17.57 -6.78
C GLN A 597 -19.98 18.94 -6.94
N TYR A 598 -20.73 19.94 -7.43
CA TYR A 598 -20.25 21.32 -7.50
C TYR A 598 -19.88 21.89 -6.12
N ILE A 599 -20.70 21.68 -5.08
CA ILE A 599 -20.41 22.16 -3.72
C ILE A 599 -19.16 21.48 -3.14
N LYS A 600 -18.97 20.19 -3.44
CA LYS A 600 -17.74 19.49 -3.07
C LYS A 600 -16.52 20.12 -3.75
N LEU A 601 -16.60 20.40 -5.05
CA LEU A 601 -15.52 21.05 -5.82
C LEU A 601 -15.21 22.45 -5.30
N SER A 602 -16.23 23.26 -4.99
CA SER A 602 -16.07 24.66 -4.57
C SER A 602 -15.55 24.84 -3.15
N THR A 603 -15.80 23.88 -2.26
CA THR A 603 -15.38 23.97 -0.85
C THR A 603 -14.01 23.34 -0.57
N GLY A 604 -13.41 22.62 -1.54
CA GLY A 604 -12.05 22.10 -1.47
C GLY A 604 -11.78 21.13 -0.32
N ASN A 605 -12.81 20.47 0.20
CA ASN A 605 -12.74 19.71 1.45
C ASN A 605 -12.93 18.20 1.19
N ASP A 606 -11.82 17.45 1.12
CA ASP A 606 -11.80 16.02 0.78
C ASP A 606 -12.09 15.07 1.96
N GLN A 607 -12.44 15.59 3.15
CA GLN A 607 -12.70 14.78 4.33
C GLN A 607 -14.02 13.98 4.22
N HIS A 608 -13.97 12.64 4.25
CA HIS A 608 -15.16 11.78 4.23
C HIS A 608 -15.93 11.76 5.58
N THR A 609 -16.64 12.84 5.93
CA THR A 609 -17.45 12.94 7.16
C THR A 609 -18.96 13.09 6.88
N TYR A 610 -19.81 12.52 7.75
CA TYR A 610 -21.28 12.65 7.64
C TYR A 610 -21.77 14.09 7.82
N THR A 611 -21.06 14.89 8.62
CA THR A 611 -21.32 16.33 8.81
C THR A 611 -21.06 17.13 7.53
N ARG A 612 -19.99 16.82 6.79
CA ARG A 612 -19.76 17.38 5.44
C ARG A 612 -20.94 17.05 4.52
N LYS A 613 -21.38 15.79 4.47
CA LYS A 613 -22.44 15.36 3.55
C LYS A 613 -23.80 16.02 3.87
N PHE A 614 -24.13 16.23 5.15
CA PHE A 614 -25.30 17.01 5.54
C PHE A 614 -25.19 18.47 5.12
N LYS A 615 -24.00 19.08 5.31
CA LYS A 615 -23.71 20.44 4.84
C LYS A 615 -23.85 20.58 3.33
N GLU A 616 -23.38 19.60 2.55
CA GLU A 616 -23.58 19.54 1.09
C GLU A 616 -25.06 19.51 0.71
N ILE A 617 -25.89 18.73 1.40
CA ILE A 617 -27.34 18.66 1.11
C ILE A 617 -28.02 20.01 1.38
N VAL A 618 -27.72 20.64 2.53
CA VAL A 618 -28.29 21.94 2.90
C VAL A 618 -27.86 23.03 1.91
N LEU A 619 -26.56 23.09 1.59
CA LEU A 619 -26.03 24.05 0.62
C LEU A 619 -26.57 23.79 -0.79
N ALA A 620 -26.75 22.52 -1.18
CA ALA A 620 -27.30 22.16 -2.50
C ALA A 620 -28.74 22.61 -2.65
N PHE A 621 -29.56 22.42 -1.62
CA PHE A 621 -30.93 22.92 -1.60
C PHE A 621 -30.99 24.45 -1.59
N LYS A 622 -30.14 25.11 -0.79
CA LYS A 622 -30.05 26.58 -0.75
C LYS A 622 -29.63 27.15 -2.10
N MET A 623 -28.61 26.57 -2.73
CA MET A 623 -28.14 26.97 -4.05
C MET A 623 -29.23 26.79 -5.11
N ASN A 624 -29.97 25.67 -5.08
CA ASN A 624 -31.06 25.39 -6.01
C ASN A 624 -32.29 26.32 -5.86
N ARG A 625 -32.40 27.05 -4.75
CA ARG A 625 -33.42 28.09 -4.53
C ARG A 625 -32.95 29.49 -4.90
N GLN A 626 -31.64 29.73 -4.86
CA GLN A 626 -31.04 31.04 -5.11
C GLN A 626 -30.54 31.20 -6.55
N GLN A 627 -30.25 30.10 -7.24
CA GLN A 627 -29.70 30.08 -8.61
C GLN A 627 -30.58 29.20 -9.51
N SER A 628 -30.64 29.54 -10.79
CA SER A 628 -31.31 28.72 -11.79
C SER A 628 -30.54 27.39 -12.01
N LYS A 629 -31.22 26.38 -12.54
CA LYS A 629 -30.57 25.10 -12.89
C LYS A 629 -29.45 25.30 -13.92
N ASP A 630 -29.67 26.21 -14.86
CA ASP A 630 -28.70 26.54 -15.90
C ASP A 630 -27.47 27.25 -15.32
N ASP A 631 -27.66 28.12 -14.32
CA ASP A 631 -26.54 28.73 -13.60
C ASP A 631 -25.71 27.72 -12.82
N ILE A 632 -26.36 26.71 -12.23
CA ILE A 632 -25.68 25.63 -11.51
C ILE A 632 -24.91 24.72 -12.49
N LEU A 633 -25.52 24.37 -13.61
CA LEU A 633 -24.86 23.58 -14.66
C LEU A 633 -23.67 24.34 -15.26
N LYS A 634 -23.85 25.63 -15.55
CA LYS A 634 -22.79 26.55 -15.98
C LYS A 634 -21.63 26.59 -14.98
N ALA A 635 -21.94 26.78 -13.69
CA ALA A 635 -20.93 26.83 -12.64
C ALA A 635 -20.15 25.51 -12.54
N TYR A 636 -20.85 24.37 -12.61
CA TYR A 636 -20.25 23.05 -12.64
C TYR A 636 -19.34 22.87 -13.85
N LEU A 637 -19.84 23.13 -15.06
CA LEU A 637 -19.09 22.99 -16.31
C LEU A 637 -17.87 23.90 -16.35
N ASN A 638 -17.89 25.08 -15.72
CA ASN A 638 -16.73 25.97 -15.63
C ASN A 638 -15.72 25.55 -14.55
N THR A 639 -16.08 24.65 -13.63
CA THR A 639 -15.27 24.30 -12.45
C THR A 639 -14.73 22.86 -12.49
N ALA A 640 -15.44 21.93 -13.13
CA ALA A 640 -15.05 20.53 -13.19
C ALA A 640 -13.65 20.35 -13.81
N TYR A 641 -12.88 19.39 -13.27
CA TYR A 641 -11.58 19.03 -13.79
C TYR A 641 -11.72 17.86 -14.78
N TYR A 642 -11.23 18.05 -16.00
CA TYR A 642 -11.37 17.10 -17.10
C TYR A 642 -10.07 16.37 -17.44
N GLY A 643 -8.98 16.61 -16.72
CA GLY A 643 -7.66 16.04 -17.06
C GLY A 643 -6.86 17.00 -17.93
N ARG A 644 -5.57 16.70 -18.19
CA ARG A 644 -4.66 17.56 -18.99
C ARG A 644 -4.57 19.02 -18.50
N GLY A 645 -4.72 19.25 -17.19
CA GLY A 645 -4.81 20.59 -16.61
C GLY A 645 -6.12 21.34 -16.94
N ALA A 646 -7.02 20.77 -17.73
CA ALA A 646 -8.27 21.39 -18.19
C ALA A 646 -9.30 21.51 -17.07
N TYR A 647 -9.34 22.70 -16.46
CA TYR A 647 -10.41 23.13 -15.56
C TYR A 647 -11.47 23.89 -16.36
N GLY A 648 -12.67 23.35 -16.38
CA GLY A 648 -13.80 23.91 -17.11
C GLY A 648 -13.94 23.38 -18.55
N ILE A 649 -15.16 23.41 -19.07
CA ILE A 649 -15.54 22.75 -20.32
C ILE A 649 -14.90 23.41 -21.54
N VAL A 650 -14.66 24.72 -21.52
CA VAL A 650 -13.97 25.43 -22.61
C VAL A 650 -12.54 24.93 -22.75
N ALA A 651 -11.80 24.86 -21.62
CA ALA A 651 -10.46 24.34 -21.58
C ALA A 651 -10.41 22.86 -21.99
N ALA A 652 -11.43 22.07 -21.63
CA ALA A 652 -11.52 20.65 -21.95
C ALA A 652 -11.84 20.40 -23.44
N ALA A 653 -12.84 21.07 -23.99
CA ALA A 653 -13.21 20.98 -25.41
C ALA A 653 -12.03 21.36 -26.31
N ASP A 654 -11.31 22.41 -25.92
CA ASP A 654 -10.07 22.76 -26.55
C ASP A 654 -9.06 21.61 -26.34
N ALA A 655 -8.65 21.28 -25.10
CA ALA A 655 -7.59 20.31 -24.75
C ALA A 655 -7.70 18.92 -25.41
N TYR A 656 -8.92 18.45 -25.67
CA TYR A 656 -9.16 17.14 -26.26
C TYR A 656 -9.44 17.21 -27.76
N PHE A 657 -10.10 18.27 -28.27
CA PHE A 657 -10.65 18.31 -29.63
C PHE A 657 -10.37 19.59 -30.45
N HIS A 658 -9.79 20.65 -29.87
CA HIS A 658 -9.54 21.95 -30.53
C HIS A 658 -10.84 22.58 -31.02
N LYS A 659 -11.92 22.37 -30.27
CA LYS A 659 -13.25 22.85 -30.60
C LYS A 659 -13.80 23.73 -29.49
N PRO A 660 -14.63 24.73 -29.83
CA PRO A 660 -15.45 25.40 -28.83
C PRO A 660 -16.48 24.39 -28.26
N PRO A 661 -16.91 24.53 -26.99
CA PRO A 661 -17.90 23.62 -26.39
C PRO A 661 -19.24 23.54 -27.14
N GLY A 662 -19.59 24.58 -27.90
CA GLY A 662 -20.79 24.63 -28.74
C GLY A 662 -20.78 23.66 -29.92
N GLU A 663 -19.60 23.19 -30.34
CA GLU A 663 -19.42 22.34 -31.53
C GLU A 663 -19.15 20.86 -31.20
N LEU A 664 -19.20 20.49 -29.91
CA LEU A 664 -18.97 19.11 -29.48
C LEU A 664 -20.12 18.20 -29.93
N ASP A 665 -19.77 17.11 -30.62
CA ASP A 665 -20.72 16.07 -31.02
C ASP A 665 -21.05 15.10 -29.85
N PRO A 666 -22.04 14.19 -29.99
CA PRO A 666 -22.39 13.25 -28.92
C PRO A 666 -21.26 12.31 -28.48
N SER A 667 -20.36 11.91 -29.38
CA SER A 667 -19.25 10.99 -29.05
C SER A 667 -18.13 11.74 -28.33
N GLU A 668 -17.83 12.97 -28.73
CA GLU A 668 -16.88 13.87 -28.06
C GLU A 668 -17.37 14.29 -26.68
N ALA A 669 -18.66 14.61 -26.58
CA ALA A 669 -19.34 14.90 -25.32
C ALA A 669 -19.25 13.73 -24.32
N ALA A 670 -19.42 12.49 -24.81
CA ALA A 670 -19.31 11.29 -23.97
C ALA A 670 -17.89 11.07 -23.44
N VAL A 671 -16.84 11.44 -24.20
CA VAL A 671 -15.46 11.44 -23.70
C VAL A 671 -15.32 12.43 -22.55
N LEU A 672 -15.66 13.71 -22.77
CA LEU A 672 -15.47 14.75 -21.75
C LEU A 672 -16.30 14.50 -20.49
N ALA A 673 -17.57 14.11 -20.62
CA ALA A 673 -18.41 13.74 -19.47
C ALA A 673 -17.85 12.51 -18.73
N GLY A 674 -17.20 11.58 -19.44
CA GLY A 674 -16.52 10.43 -18.87
C GLY A 674 -15.29 10.79 -18.02
N MET A 675 -14.61 11.90 -18.31
CA MET A 675 -13.34 12.26 -17.65
C MET A 675 -13.52 12.68 -16.19
N VAL A 676 -14.63 13.32 -15.83
CA VAL A 676 -14.77 14.05 -14.56
C VAL A 676 -14.51 13.18 -13.31
N GLN A 677 -14.86 11.89 -13.34
CA GLN A 677 -14.66 10.99 -12.20
C GLN A 677 -13.21 10.56 -11.99
N GLN A 678 -12.49 10.24 -13.06
CA GLN A 678 -11.11 9.75 -13.02
C GLN A 678 -10.33 10.30 -14.23
N PRO A 679 -9.94 11.58 -14.21
CA PRO A 679 -9.46 12.25 -15.42
C PRO A 679 -8.17 11.67 -16.01
N THR A 680 -7.24 11.19 -15.18
CA THR A 680 -5.98 10.58 -15.64
C THR A 680 -6.20 9.19 -16.22
N ASP A 681 -6.92 8.33 -15.49
CA ASP A 681 -7.14 6.93 -15.90
C ASP A 681 -8.12 6.80 -17.06
N ASN A 682 -9.02 7.77 -17.23
CA ASN A 682 -9.96 7.78 -18.34
C ASN A 682 -9.39 8.47 -19.60
N ASP A 683 -8.18 9.05 -19.56
CA ASP A 683 -7.62 9.72 -20.75
C ASP A 683 -7.29 8.70 -21.86
N PRO A 684 -7.85 8.85 -23.08
CA PRO A 684 -7.59 7.91 -24.19
C PRO A 684 -6.13 7.78 -24.61
N ARG A 685 -5.26 8.74 -24.26
CA ARG A 685 -3.81 8.70 -24.57
C ARG A 685 -2.99 8.06 -23.45
N VAL A 686 -3.51 8.02 -22.23
CA VAL A 686 -2.83 7.41 -21.06
C VAL A 686 -3.26 5.95 -20.89
N ASN A 687 -4.56 5.68 -20.94
CA ASN A 687 -5.12 4.35 -20.79
C ASN A 687 -6.29 4.13 -21.78
N PRO A 688 -5.99 3.71 -23.02
CA PRO A 688 -6.99 3.55 -24.08
C PRO A 688 -8.13 2.60 -23.71
N GLU A 689 -7.83 1.51 -22.99
CA GLU A 689 -8.83 0.49 -22.63
C GLU A 689 -9.83 1.02 -21.59
N GLN A 690 -9.34 1.69 -20.55
CA GLN A 690 -10.20 2.28 -19.53
C GLN A 690 -11.04 3.42 -20.10
N ALA A 691 -10.43 4.27 -20.93
CA ALA A 691 -11.12 5.33 -21.65
C ALA A 691 -12.28 4.79 -22.49
N LEU A 692 -12.05 3.69 -23.24
CA LEU A 692 -13.07 3.04 -24.04
C LEU A 692 -14.23 2.52 -23.18
N ARG A 693 -13.94 1.85 -22.06
CA ARG A 693 -14.98 1.39 -21.13
C ARG A 693 -15.82 2.56 -20.61
N ARG A 694 -15.17 3.65 -20.21
CA ARG A 694 -15.85 4.83 -19.66
C ARG A 694 -16.70 5.56 -20.70
N TRP A 695 -16.15 5.76 -21.90
CA TRP A 695 -16.89 6.33 -23.02
C TRP A 695 -18.14 5.51 -23.36
N THR A 696 -18.00 4.18 -23.40
CA THR A 696 -19.11 3.24 -23.65
C THR A 696 -20.20 3.40 -22.61
N TYR A 697 -19.83 3.47 -21.33
CA TYR A 697 -20.76 3.68 -20.23
C TYR A 697 -21.58 4.98 -20.39
N VAL A 698 -20.92 6.10 -20.70
CA VAL A 698 -21.61 7.39 -20.86
C VAL A 698 -22.55 7.37 -22.08
N ALA A 699 -22.09 6.84 -23.21
CA ALA A 699 -22.91 6.69 -24.41
C ALA A 699 -24.15 5.80 -24.13
N ASP A 700 -23.99 4.71 -23.38
CA ASP A 700 -25.11 3.86 -22.97
C ASP A 700 -26.09 4.57 -22.03
N GLN A 701 -25.60 5.42 -21.11
CA GLN A 701 -26.48 6.25 -20.30
C GLN A 701 -27.26 7.26 -21.15
N MET A 702 -26.62 7.88 -22.14
CA MET A 702 -27.30 8.81 -23.06
C MET A 702 -28.45 8.12 -23.80
N ALA A 703 -28.25 6.87 -24.24
CA ALA A 703 -29.32 6.08 -24.87
C ALA A 703 -30.43 5.70 -23.88
N ARG A 704 -30.05 5.25 -22.68
CA ARG A 704 -30.98 4.84 -21.62
C ARG A 704 -31.94 5.96 -21.21
N TYR A 705 -31.46 7.19 -21.18
CA TYR A 705 -32.25 8.38 -20.82
C TYR A 705 -32.82 9.12 -22.04
N HIS A 706 -32.82 8.46 -23.21
CA HIS A 706 -33.40 8.97 -24.46
C HIS A 706 -32.81 10.30 -24.95
N PHE A 707 -31.56 10.61 -24.58
CA PHE A 707 -30.81 11.74 -25.14
C PHE A 707 -30.28 11.44 -26.54
N VAL A 708 -30.03 10.16 -26.82
CA VAL A 708 -29.80 9.62 -28.16
C VAL A 708 -30.70 8.41 -28.40
N THR A 709 -31.06 8.14 -29.64
CA THR A 709 -31.81 6.94 -30.02
C THR A 709 -30.90 5.71 -29.98
N ALA A 710 -31.51 4.51 -29.91
CA ALA A 710 -30.75 3.26 -29.96
C ALA A 710 -29.96 3.12 -31.28
N ALA A 711 -30.50 3.64 -32.39
CA ALA A 711 -29.82 3.65 -33.69
C ALA A 711 -28.59 4.59 -33.70
N GLU A 712 -28.73 5.81 -33.16
CA GLU A 712 -27.60 6.74 -33.01
C GLU A 712 -26.52 6.17 -32.10
N ARG A 713 -26.91 5.59 -30.95
CA ARG A 713 -25.98 4.93 -30.04
C ARG A 713 -25.20 3.80 -30.71
N ALA A 714 -25.85 2.98 -31.55
CA ALA A 714 -25.19 1.91 -32.28
C ALA A 714 -24.18 2.44 -33.33
N ALA A 715 -24.43 3.64 -33.88
CA ALA A 715 -23.56 4.29 -34.85
C ALA A 715 -22.36 5.02 -34.22
N MET A 716 -22.46 5.45 -32.95
CA MET A 716 -21.38 6.15 -32.25
C MET A 716 -20.08 5.34 -32.15
N ARG A 717 -18.93 6.01 -32.27
CA ARG A 717 -17.59 5.43 -32.05
C ARG A 717 -16.74 6.41 -31.22
N PRO A 718 -15.78 5.92 -30.43
CA PRO A 718 -14.88 6.80 -29.67
C PRO A 718 -14.11 7.70 -30.64
N PRO A 719 -14.16 9.04 -30.47
CA PRO A 719 -13.44 9.95 -31.35
C PRO A 719 -11.94 9.95 -31.02
N PRO A 720 -11.06 10.22 -32.01
CA PRO A 720 -9.66 10.47 -31.72
C PRO A 720 -9.51 11.74 -30.88
N THR A 721 -8.62 11.71 -29.90
CA THR A 721 -8.27 12.89 -29.09
C THR A 721 -6.88 13.38 -29.46
N GLN A 722 -6.65 14.67 -29.24
CA GLN A 722 -5.35 15.28 -29.44
C GLN A 722 -4.26 14.70 -28.53
N ASP A 723 -3.02 14.94 -28.93
CA ASP A 723 -1.86 14.65 -28.10
C ASP A 723 -1.68 15.75 -27.02
N PRO A 724 -1.65 15.40 -25.72
CA PRO A 724 -1.35 16.35 -24.65
C PRO A 724 -0.03 17.09 -24.85
N ALA A 725 0.98 16.45 -25.47
CA ALA A 725 2.31 17.04 -25.68
C ALA A 725 2.31 18.18 -26.71
N ALA A 726 1.31 18.24 -27.60
CA ALA A 726 1.19 19.31 -28.59
C ALA A 726 0.78 20.67 -27.99
N ARG A 727 0.43 20.71 -26.69
CA ARG A 727 -0.19 21.87 -26.04
C ARG A 727 0.58 22.51 -24.90
N GLU A 728 1.54 21.82 -24.32
CA GLU A 728 2.42 22.40 -23.32
C GLU A 728 3.38 23.36 -24.03
N GLY A 729 2.99 24.63 -24.16
CA GLY A 729 3.65 25.58 -25.07
C GLY A 729 5.17 25.48 -25.06
N ASN A 730 5.79 25.28 -26.23
CA ASN A 730 7.24 25.30 -26.51
C ASN A 730 8.20 24.81 -25.38
N LEU A 731 7.82 23.86 -24.52
CA LEU A 731 8.77 23.28 -23.58
C LEU A 731 9.72 22.37 -24.36
N THR A 732 11.02 22.48 -24.08
CA THR A 732 11.97 21.46 -24.50
C THR A 732 11.75 20.19 -23.68
N ALA A 733 12.17 19.02 -24.19
CA ALA A 733 12.08 17.77 -23.43
C ALA A 733 12.76 17.87 -22.05
N THR A 734 13.92 18.55 -22.01
CA THR A 734 14.66 18.80 -20.77
C THR A 734 13.87 19.65 -19.77
N GLN A 735 13.22 20.73 -20.21
CA GLN A 735 12.37 21.54 -19.33
C GLN A 735 11.19 20.74 -18.78
N TYR A 736 10.60 19.87 -19.60
CA TYR A 736 9.53 18.98 -19.17
C TYR A 736 10.01 18.00 -18.08
N ASP A 737 11.14 17.34 -18.29
CA ASP A 737 11.69 16.40 -17.31
C ASP A 737 12.02 17.10 -15.99
N ILE A 738 12.66 18.27 -16.04
CA ILE A 738 12.95 19.08 -14.86
C ILE A 738 11.66 19.44 -14.12
N ARG A 739 10.62 19.93 -14.83
CA ARG A 739 9.32 20.25 -14.24
C ARG A 739 8.72 19.03 -13.54
N ARG A 740 8.73 17.86 -14.20
CA ARG A 740 8.21 16.62 -13.63
C ARG A 740 8.96 16.23 -12.35
N GLN A 741 10.29 16.32 -12.34
CA GLN A 741 11.10 16.01 -11.15
C GLN A 741 10.86 17.01 -10.00
N VAL A 742 10.75 18.30 -10.31
CA VAL A 742 10.41 19.36 -9.33
C VAL A 742 9.06 19.07 -8.67
N LEU A 743 8.02 18.78 -9.47
CA LEU A 743 6.69 18.48 -8.96
C LEU A 743 6.68 17.18 -8.14
N ALA A 744 7.41 16.15 -8.57
CA ALA A 744 7.54 14.91 -7.82
C ALA A 744 8.25 15.12 -6.47
N GLU A 745 9.28 15.98 -6.41
CA GLU A 745 9.95 16.36 -5.17
C GLU A 745 9.03 17.14 -4.23
N LEU A 746 8.29 18.11 -4.74
CA LEU A 746 7.31 18.89 -3.97
C LEU A 746 6.20 18.01 -3.39
N ALA A 747 5.67 17.09 -4.20
CA ALA A 747 4.62 16.15 -3.77
C ALA A 747 5.10 15.24 -2.63
N ARG A 748 6.33 14.70 -2.71
CA ARG A 748 6.95 13.94 -1.59
C ARG A 748 7.10 14.76 -0.31
N ASN A 749 7.17 16.08 -0.44
CA ASN A 749 7.27 17.02 0.68
C ASN A 749 5.92 17.63 1.10
N GLY A 750 4.80 17.09 0.60
CA GLY A 750 3.44 17.50 0.98
C GLY A 750 2.96 18.79 0.33
N VAL A 751 3.55 19.23 -0.78
CA VAL A 751 3.10 20.38 -1.58
C VAL A 751 2.61 19.88 -2.93
N THR A 752 1.33 20.02 -3.21
CA THR A 752 0.73 19.61 -4.48
C THR A 752 0.78 20.74 -5.51
N GLU A 753 0.68 20.40 -6.79
CA GLU A 753 0.56 21.40 -7.86
C GLU A 753 -0.65 22.32 -7.63
N ARG A 754 -1.74 21.78 -7.09
CA ARG A 754 -2.93 22.55 -6.71
C ARG A 754 -2.61 23.60 -5.65
N ASP A 755 -1.82 23.25 -4.63
CA ASP A 755 -1.44 24.20 -3.57
C ASP A 755 -0.64 25.38 -4.14
N LEU A 756 0.28 25.08 -5.08
CA LEU A 756 1.06 26.10 -5.78
C LEU A 756 0.16 27.01 -6.63
N GLN A 757 -0.74 26.41 -7.41
CA GLN A 757 -1.66 27.13 -8.29
C GLN A 757 -2.67 27.97 -7.50
N GLN A 758 -3.20 27.49 -6.38
CA GLN A 758 -4.17 28.25 -5.58
C GLN A 758 -3.61 29.57 -5.05
N HIS A 759 -2.31 29.64 -4.80
CA HIS A 759 -1.65 30.79 -4.19
C HIS A 759 -0.71 31.55 -5.14
N GLY A 760 -0.60 31.12 -6.40
CA GLY A 760 0.31 31.70 -7.40
C GLY A 760 1.76 31.69 -6.96
N TYR A 761 2.18 30.61 -6.31
CA TYR A 761 3.53 30.51 -5.81
C TYR A 761 4.55 30.44 -6.94
N THR A 762 5.75 30.96 -6.67
CA THR A 762 6.92 30.76 -7.51
C THR A 762 7.83 29.73 -6.84
N VAL A 763 8.26 28.73 -7.62
CA VAL A 763 9.17 27.68 -7.17
C VAL A 763 10.57 28.02 -7.67
N VAL A 764 11.47 28.35 -6.74
CA VAL A 764 12.88 28.60 -7.04
C VAL A 764 13.64 27.27 -6.97
N THR A 765 14.18 26.84 -8.10
CA THR A 765 14.96 25.60 -8.20
C THR A 765 16.43 25.82 -7.82
N THR A 766 17.20 24.74 -7.75
CA THR A 766 18.65 24.77 -7.55
C THR A 766 19.46 24.84 -8.84
N LEU A 767 18.80 24.67 -9.98
CA LEU A 767 19.45 24.62 -11.29
C LEU A 767 20.12 25.94 -11.61
N ASP A 768 21.37 25.87 -12.07
CA ASP A 768 22.11 27.02 -12.58
C ASP A 768 21.86 27.11 -14.10
N PRO A 769 21.38 28.25 -14.63
CA PRO A 769 21.03 28.34 -16.05
C PRO A 769 22.24 28.33 -16.97
N ARG A 770 23.44 28.67 -16.48
CA ARG A 770 24.69 28.52 -17.24
C ARG A 770 25.13 27.06 -17.24
N ALA A 771 25.06 26.38 -16.10
CA ALA A 771 25.34 24.96 -16.01
C ALA A 771 24.38 24.13 -16.87
N GLN A 772 23.08 24.44 -16.81
CA GLN A 772 22.06 23.75 -17.59
C GLN A 772 22.33 23.86 -19.10
N ARG A 773 22.64 25.07 -19.60
CA ARG A 773 23.03 25.27 -21.00
C ARG A 773 24.31 24.52 -21.35
N ALA A 774 25.33 24.56 -20.49
CA ALA A 774 26.57 23.81 -20.72
C ALA A 774 26.32 22.30 -20.81
N ALA A 775 25.36 21.76 -20.06
CA ALA A 775 25.00 20.34 -20.13
C ALA A 775 24.31 20.00 -21.47
N GLU A 776 23.35 20.82 -21.89
CA GLU A 776 22.65 20.66 -23.17
C GLU A 776 23.62 20.79 -24.36
N ASP A 777 24.50 21.80 -24.34
CA ASP A 777 25.53 22.00 -25.37
C ASP A 777 26.52 20.83 -25.44
N ALA A 778 26.98 20.34 -24.29
CA ALA A 778 27.91 19.20 -24.22
C ALA A 778 27.29 17.94 -24.82
N VAL A 779 26.03 17.64 -24.48
CA VAL A 779 25.29 16.49 -25.04
C VAL A 779 25.09 16.67 -26.54
N ASN A 780 24.55 17.80 -26.98
CA ASN A 780 24.23 18.07 -28.38
C ASN A 780 25.47 18.01 -29.29
N GLN A 781 26.60 18.58 -28.85
CA GLN A 781 27.83 18.58 -29.62
C GLN A 781 28.43 17.19 -29.78
N VAL A 782 28.41 16.35 -28.73
CA VAL A 782 28.98 15.00 -28.80
C VAL A 782 28.07 14.04 -29.56
N LEU A 783 26.75 14.23 -29.46
CA LEU A 783 25.79 13.42 -30.21
C LEU A 783 25.58 13.86 -31.66
N GLN A 784 26.16 14.98 -32.08
CA GLN A 784 26.06 15.41 -33.47
C GLN A 784 26.61 14.32 -34.42
N GLY A 785 25.76 13.82 -35.32
CA GLY A 785 26.11 12.76 -36.26
C GLY A 785 26.11 11.34 -35.68
N GLN A 786 25.75 11.17 -34.40
CA GLN A 786 25.58 9.85 -33.78
C GLN A 786 24.19 9.26 -34.09
N PRO A 787 24.01 7.93 -33.94
CA PRO A 787 22.71 7.29 -34.11
C PRO A 787 21.62 7.88 -33.21
N GLY A 788 20.43 8.14 -33.77
CA GLY A 788 19.30 8.76 -33.06
C GLY A 788 18.62 7.88 -32.02
N ASN A 789 19.02 6.61 -31.91
CA ASN A 789 18.55 5.66 -30.90
C ASN A 789 19.42 5.68 -29.62
N LEU A 790 20.40 6.57 -29.53
CA LEU A 790 21.20 6.80 -28.32
C LEU A 790 20.50 7.78 -27.37
N HIS A 791 20.44 7.39 -26.10
CA HIS A 791 19.75 8.12 -25.05
C HIS A 791 20.74 8.52 -23.94
N PRO A 792 21.33 9.73 -24.01
CA PRO A 792 22.25 10.21 -23.01
C PRO A 792 21.49 10.83 -21.84
N ALA A 793 22.02 10.66 -20.63
CA ALA A 793 21.53 11.34 -19.45
C ALA A 793 22.70 11.96 -18.69
N LEU A 794 22.53 13.19 -18.20
CA LEU A 794 23.54 13.94 -17.46
C LEU A 794 22.91 14.55 -16.21
N VAL A 795 23.54 14.35 -15.06
CA VAL A 795 23.15 15.01 -13.81
C VAL A 795 24.40 15.56 -13.12
N ALA A 796 24.34 16.84 -12.73
CA ALA A 796 25.41 17.52 -12.00
C ALA A 796 24.91 18.00 -10.63
N VAL A 797 25.58 17.56 -9.56
CA VAL A 797 25.23 17.80 -8.16
C VAL A 797 26.36 18.54 -7.45
N GLU A 798 26.02 19.60 -6.74
CA GLU A 798 26.96 20.32 -5.89
C GLU A 798 27.27 19.55 -4.60
N PRO A 799 28.56 19.22 -4.34
CA PRO A 799 29.01 18.57 -3.11
C PRO A 799 28.58 19.34 -1.86
N GLY A 800 28.16 18.60 -0.83
CA GLY A 800 27.77 19.16 0.47
C GLY A 800 26.36 19.73 0.52
N THR A 801 25.81 20.31 -0.56
CA THR A 801 24.46 20.92 -0.54
C THR A 801 23.38 20.05 -1.17
N GLY A 802 23.78 19.06 -1.98
CA GLY A 802 22.86 18.21 -2.75
C GLY A 802 22.11 18.97 -3.85
N ALA A 803 22.46 20.22 -4.10
CA ALA A 803 21.81 21.05 -5.10
C ALA A 803 22.10 20.49 -6.51
N ILE A 804 21.06 20.14 -7.25
CA ILE A 804 21.20 19.78 -8.66
C ILE A 804 21.42 21.06 -9.45
N ARG A 805 22.60 21.19 -10.08
CA ARG A 805 22.99 22.37 -10.87
C ARG A 805 22.64 22.24 -12.35
N ALA A 806 22.69 21.03 -12.90
CA ALA A 806 22.26 20.73 -14.27
C ALA A 806 21.60 19.34 -14.34
N TYR A 807 20.60 19.20 -15.21
CA TYR A 807 19.86 17.96 -15.43
C TYR A 807 19.47 17.80 -16.90
N TYR A 808 19.79 16.64 -17.48
CA TYR A 808 19.40 16.26 -18.83
C TYR A 808 18.89 14.81 -18.82
N GLY A 809 17.59 14.62 -19.10
CA GLY A 809 16.89 13.34 -18.92
C GLY A 809 16.94 12.36 -20.10
N GLY A 810 17.46 12.75 -21.26
CA GLY A 810 17.38 11.93 -22.48
C GLY A 810 17.18 12.74 -23.75
N GLY A 811 16.53 13.90 -23.63
CA GLY A 811 16.17 14.73 -24.78
C GLY A 811 14.97 14.16 -25.54
N GLY A 812 14.89 14.48 -26.84
CA GLY A 812 13.78 14.05 -27.70
C GLY A 812 12.54 14.92 -27.54
N SER A 813 11.36 14.28 -27.46
CA SER A 813 10.08 14.97 -27.31
C SER A 813 9.72 15.17 -25.84
N PRO A 814 9.11 16.31 -25.46
CA PRO A 814 8.50 16.50 -24.13
C PRO A 814 7.58 15.32 -23.76
N GLY A 815 7.69 14.84 -22.52
CA GLY A 815 6.96 13.65 -22.07
C GLY A 815 7.66 12.31 -22.35
N GLY A 816 8.84 12.32 -22.98
CA GLY A 816 9.65 11.13 -23.22
C GLY A 816 10.14 10.40 -21.97
N PHE A 817 10.79 9.25 -22.19
CA PHE A 817 11.39 8.46 -21.12
C PHE A 817 12.62 9.17 -20.53
N ASP A 818 12.65 9.28 -19.20
CA ASP A 818 13.70 9.99 -18.47
C ASP A 818 14.76 9.03 -17.95
N TYR A 819 15.79 8.86 -18.76
CA TYR A 819 16.94 8.02 -18.53
C TYR A 819 17.76 8.47 -17.31
N ALA A 820 17.74 9.76 -16.94
CA ALA A 820 18.46 10.24 -15.75
C ALA A 820 17.82 9.74 -14.45
N ALA A 821 16.49 9.58 -14.44
CA ALA A 821 15.70 9.06 -13.32
C ALA A 821 15.41 7.55 -13.42
N ALA A 822 15.74 6.89 -14.53
CA ALA A 822 15.54 5.47 -14.73
C ALA A 822 16.72 4.63 -14.16
N PRO A 823 16.45 3.47 -13.52
CA PRO A 823 17.50 2.55 -13.10
C PRO A 823 18.23 1.93 -14.29
N GLN A 824 19.55 1.97 -14.28
CA GLN A 824 20.44 1.45 -15.32
C GLN A 824 21.72 0.86 -14.69
N GLN A 825 22.30 -0.18 -15.29
CA GLN A 825 23.50 -0.85 -14.78
C GLN A 825 24.73 0.06 -14.95
N PRO A 826 25.40 0.48 -13.85
CA PRO A 826 26.50 1.46 -13.90
C PRO A 826 27.84 0.86 -14.34
N GLY A 827 27.94 -0.47 -14.43
CA GLY A 827 29.20 -1.14 -14.76
C GLY A 827 30.31 -0.84 -13.74
N SER A 828 31.55 -0.75 -14.23
CA SER A 828 32.73 -0.41 -13.43
C SER A 828 32.70 0.93 -12.69
N ALA A 829 31.72 1.82 -12.95
CA ALA A 829 31.53 3.02 -12.15
C ALA A 829 31.08 2.70 -10.70
N PHE A 830 30.77 1.44 -10.39
CA PHE A 830 30.43 0.99 -9.04
C PHE A 830 31.65 0.64 -8.16
N LYS A 831 32.83 0.44 -8.76
CA LYS A 831 34.07 0.01 -8.07
C LYS A 831 34.49 0.89 -6.87
N PRO A 832 34.26 2.22 -6.85
CA PRO A 832 34.62 3.03 -5.68
C PRO A 832 33.89 2.64 -4.40
N PHE A 833 32.69 2.07 -4.48
CA PHE A 833 31.99 1.54 -3.31
C PHE A 833 32.64 0.26 -2.77
N VAL A 834 33.28 -0.54 -3.64
CA VAL A 834 34.08 -1.70 -3.23
C VAL A 834 35.35 -1.24 -2.53
N ALA A 835 36.02 -0.22 -3.05
CA ALA A 835 37.19 0.38 -2.41
C ALA A 835 36.84 0.94 -1.02
N LEU A 836 35.72 1.66 -0.90
CA LEU A 836 35.22 2.14 0.39
C LEU A 836 34.99 0.97 1.38
N ALA A 837 34.31 -0.10 0.96
CA ALA A 837 34.06 -1.26 1.81
C ALA A 837 35.34 -1.98 2.28
N GLY A 838 36.42 -1.91 1.49
CA GLY A 838 37.76 -2.36 1.87
C GLY A 838 38.43 -1.42 2.87
N LEU A 839 38.39 -0.11 2.62
CA LEU A 839 38.96 0.91 3.49
C LEU A 839 38.31 0.92 4.88
N GLU A 840 36.98 0.70 4.95
CA GLU A 840 36.26 0.52 6.23
C GLU A 840 36.80 -0.66 7.06
N GLN A 841 37.40 -1.66 6.39
CA GLN A 841 38.05 -2.83 6.99
C GLN A 841 39.59 -2.69 7.08
N ASN A 842 40.10 -1.46 6.99
CA ASN A 842 41.53 -1.15 7.07
C ASN A 842 42.37 -1.82 5.97
N ARG A 843 41.79 -2.04 4.79
CA ARG A 843 42.46 -2.55 3.58
C ARG A 843 42.81 -1.38 2.68
N GLY A 844 44.11 -1.20 2.44
CA GLY A 844 44.65 0.03 1.85
C GLY A 844 44.78 -0.03 0.33
N LEU A 845 45.03 1.13 -0.28
CA LEU A 845 45.09 1.28 -1.74
C LEU A 845 46.32 0.64 -2.40
N GLY A 846 47.38 0.40 -1.63
CA GLY A 846 48.62 -0.22 -2.07
C GLY A 846 48.60 -1.75 -1.99
N GLU A 847 47.54 -2.34 -1.47
CA GLU A 847 47.42 -3.78 -1.33
C GLU A 847 47.34 -4.47 -2.69
N LEU A 848 48.11 -5.55 -2.86
CA LEU A 848 48.22 -6.29 -4.11
C LEU A 848 47.17 -7.41 -4.21
N TYR A 849 46.54 -7.52 -5.37
CA TYR A 849 45.57 -8.55 -5.70
C TYR A 849 45.94 -9.23 -7.02
N ASP A 850 45.62 -10.52 -7.16
CA ASP A 850 45.73 -11.23 -8.43
C ASP A 850 44.68 -10.69 -9.43
N GLY A 851 45.18 -10.05 -10.48
CA GLY A 851 44.40 -9.53 -11.60
C GLY A 851 44.52 -10.35 -12.88
N SER A 852 44.96 -11.62 -12.79
CA SER A 852 44.87 -12.59 -13.88
C SER A 852 43.43 -12.66 -14.43
N SER A 853 43.28 -13.05 -15.70
CA SER A 853 41.97 -13.13 -16.35
C SER A 853 42.00 -14.16 -17.49
N PRO A 854 40.95 -14.98 -17.65
CA PRO A 854 39.74 -15.05 -16.81
C PRO A 854 40.02 -15.73 -15.44
N GLN A 855 39.15 -15.49 -14.46
CA GLN A 855 39.17 -16.17 -13.15
C GLN A 855 37.79 -16.73 -12.79
N THR A 856 37.78 -17.89 -12.10
CA THR A 856 36.57 -18.42 -11.46
C THR A 856 36.53 -17.98 -10.02
N ILE A 857 35.62 -17.07 -9.67
CA ILE A 857 35.50 -16.46 -8.35
C ILE A 857 34.09 -16.77 -7.82
N ALA A 858 34.01 -17.37 -6.62
CA ALA A 858 32.73 -17.75 -5.99
C ALA A 858 31.78 -18.55 -6.90
N GLY A 859 32.33 -19.43 -7.75
CA GLY A 859 31.57 -20.31 -8.65
C GLY A 859 31.13 -19.67 -9.98
N ALA A 860 31.47 -18.40 -10.23
CA ALA A 860 31.20 -17.72 -11.50
C ALA A 860 32.51 -17.27 -12.19
N THR A 861 32.52 -17.33 -13.52
CA THR A 861 33.67 -16.88 -14.32
C THR A 861 33.57 -15.37 -14.56
N PHE A 862 34.63 -14.65 -14.22
CA PHE A 862 34.77 -13.22 -14.48
C PHE A 862 36.01 -12.97 -15.35
N ALA A 863 35.88 -12.02 -16.28
CA ALA A 863 36.94 -11.61 -17.17
C ALA A 863 37.17 -10.09 -17.09
N ASN A 864 38.41 -9.68 -17.33
CA ASN A 864 38.75 -8.28 -17.58
C ASN A 864 38.32 -7.88 -18.99
N ASN A 865 38.10 -6.58 -19.20
CA ASN A 865 37.86 -6.06 -20.53
C ASN A 865 39.08 -6.33 -21.45
N PRO A 866 38.88 -6.50 -22.76
CA PRO A 866 39.98 -6.70 -23.71
C PRO A 866 41.09 -5.64 -23.55
N GLY A 867 42.34 -6.08 -23.41
CA GLY A 867 43.50 -5.21 -23.22
C GLY A 867 43.77 -4.73 -21.78
N VAL A 868 42.85 -4.98 -20.84
CA VAL A 868 43.01 -4.60 -19.42
C VAL A 868 43.68 -5.74 -18.64
N ARG A 869 44.88 -5.48 -18.10
CA ARG A 869 45.63 -6.41 -17.25
C ARG A 869 46.53 -5.67 -16.26
N CYS A 870 46.83 -6.30 -15.12
CA CYS A 870 47.96 -5.90 -14.28
C CYS A 870 49.29 -6.17 -15.02
N ASP A 871 50.39 -5.54 -14.57
CA ASP A 871 51.74 -5.79 -15.09
C ASP A 871 52.22 -7.22 -14.72
N ASP A 872 53.35 -7.69 -15.25
CA ASP A 872 53.85 -9.07 -15.04
C ASP A 872 54.81 -9.16 -13.84
N PRO A 873 54.59 -10.05 -12.82
CA PRO A 873 53.47 -10.99 -12.64
C PRO A 873 52.14 -10.27 -12.38
N PRO A 874 50.97 -10.84 -12.76
CA PRO A 874 49.66 -10.18 -12.89
C PRO A 874 49.02 -9.74 -11.56
N HIS A 875 49.79 -9.10 -10.69
CA HIS A 875 49.39 -8.55 -9.42
C HIS A 875 49.51 -7.04 -9.49
N CYS A 876 48.43 -6.34 -9.15
CA CYS A 876 48.47 -4.90 -9.08
C CYS A 876 47.82 -4.38 -7.80
N SER A 877 48.24 -3.17 -7.41
CA SER A 877 47.65 -2.48 -6.27
C SER A 877 46.19 -2.13 -6.53
N VAL A 878 45.39 -1.97 -5.48
CA VAL A 878 44.00 -1.48 -5.62
C VAL A 878 43.93 -0.16 -6.40
N ARG A 879 44.90 0.74 -6.21
CA ARG A 879 45.01 2.00 -6.98
C ARG A 879 45.22 1.77 -8.47
N GLU A 880 46.18 0.93 -8.83
CA GLU A 880 46.44 0.59 -10.22
C GLU A 880 45.24 -0.15 -10.85
N ALA A 881 44.63 -1.08 -10.10
CA ALA A 881 43.44 -1.79 -10.51
C ALA A 881 42.25 -0.85 -10.73
N MET A 882 42.10 0.20 -9.91
CA MET A 882 41.07 1.24 -10.09
C MET A 882 41.33 2.04 -11.37
N THR A 883 42.59 2.42 -11.60
CA THR A 883 43.05 3.18 -12.76
C THR A 883 42.81 2.43 -14.07
N LYS A 884 43.32 1.19 -14.16
CA LYS A 884 43.15 0.30 -15.32
C LYS A 884 41.76 -0.34 -15.38
N SER A 885 40.95 -0.22 -14.33
CA SER A 885 39.63 -0.84 -14.18
C SER A 885 39.65 -2.38 -14.31
N VAL A 886 40.60 -3.05 -13.66
CA VAL A 886 40.72 -4.52 -13.64
C VAL A 886 39.49 -5.13 -12.94
N ASN A 887 38.77 -6.07 -13.57
CA ASN A 887 37.52 -6.61 -13.03
C ASN A 887 37.77 -7.66 -11.96
N THR A 888 38.69 -8.60 -12.20
CA THR A 888 38.95 -9.73 -11.30
C THR A 888 39.42 -9.28 -9.92
N VAL A 889 40.26 -8.25 -9.82
CA VAL A 889 40.66 -7.62 -8.54
C VAL A 889 39.45 -7.17 -7.72
N PHE A 890 38.53 -6.39 -8.32
CA PHE A 890 37.38 -5.85 -7.59
C PHE A 890 36.33 -6.91 -7.24
N VAL A 891 36.17 -7.95 -8.06
CA VAL A 891 35.31 -9.08 -7.72
C VAL A 891 35.91 -9.87 -6.55
N ASN A 892 37.22 -10.13 -6.55
CA ASN A 892 37.92 -10.75 -5.43
C ASN A 892 37.77 -9.92 -4.15
N MET A 893 37.92 -8.59 -4.23
CA MET A 893 37.67 -7.69 -3.10
C MET A 893 36.22 -7.79 -2.60
N ALA A 894 35.23 -7.77 -3.49
CA ALA A 894 33.82 -7.86 -3.09
C ALA A 894 33.49 -9.19 -2.41
N VAL A 895 34.08 -10.30 -2.85
CA VAL A 895 33.94 -11.60 -2.20
C VAL A 895 34.66 -11.62 -0.85
N GLN A 896 35.90 -11.11 -0.79
CA GLN A 896 36.70 -11.06 0.42
C GLN A 896 36.02 -10.22 1.52
N PHE A 897 35.45 -9.08 1.14
CA PHE A 897 34.85 -8.11 2.07
C PHE A 897 33.36 -8.37 2.34
N GLY A 898 32.70 -9.16 1.48
CA GLY A 898 31.28 -9.43 1.51
C GLY A 898 30.48 -8.48 0.61
N PRO A 899 29.74 -8.99 -0.41
CA PRO A 899 28.97 -8.15 -1.34
C PRO A 899 27.93 -7.24 -0.65
N VAL A 900 27.35 -7.70 0.47
CA VAL A 900 26.42 -6.90 1.29
C VAL A 900 27.07 -5.63 1.84
N ARG A 901 28.37 -5.67 2.19
CA ARG A 901 29.09 -4.47 2.65
C ARG A 901 29.32 -3.49 1.51
N VAL A 902 29.57 -3.98 0.30
CA VAL A 902 29.64 -3.13 -0.91
C VAL A 902 28.31 -2.41 -1.14
N ALA A 903 27.18 -3.12 -1.01
CA ALA A 903 25.86 -2.49 -1.08
C ALA A 903 25.66 -1.44 0.03
N GLN A 904 26.11 -1.74 1.26
CA GLN A 904 26.04 -0.81 2.39
C GLN A 904 26.88 0.46 2.15
N ALA A 905 28.09 0.32 1.61
CA ALA A 905 28.96 1.43 1.21
C ALA A 905 28.30 2.34 0.17
N ALA A 906 27.61 1.76 -0.81
CA ALA A 906 26.83 2.50 -1.80
C ALA A 906 25.61 3.22 -1.16
N TYR A 907 24.90 2.58 -0.23
CA TYR A 907 23.80 3.21 0.49
C TYR A 907 24.26 4.37 1.39
N GLN A 908 25.40 4.21 2.08
CA GLN A 908 26.02 5.27 2.87
C GLN A 908 26.37 6.47 1.96
N ALA A 909 26.99 6.21 0.81
CA ALA A 909 27.37 7.26 -0.13
C ALA A 909 26.16 8.00 -0.71
N GLY A 910 25.03 7.32 -0.92
CA GLY A 910 23.76 7.98 -1.23
C GLY A 910 22.83 7.27 -2.20
N ILE A 911 23.19 6.07 -2.67
CA ILE A 911 22.28 5.24 -3.47
C ILE A 911 21.04 4.92 -2.61
N PRO A 912 19.81 5.13 -3.12
CA PRO A 912 18.60 4.85 -2.35
C PRO A 912 18.43 3.35 -2.16
N ARG A 913 17.91 2.94 -0.99
CA ARG A 913 17.60 1.52 -0.71
C ARG A 913 16.44 0.99 -1.54
N GLU A 914 15.56 1.88 -1.99
CA GLU A 914 14.38 1.57 -2.78
C GLU A 914 14.17 2.63 -3.86
N ILE A 915 13.76 2.19 -5.05
CA ILE A 915 13.30 3.06 -6.13
C ILE A 915 11.89 2.62 -6.47
N ASN A 916 10.91 3.53 -6.37
CA ASN A 916 9.49 3.26 -6.65
C ASN A 916 8.90 2.07 -5.86
N GLY A 917 9.36 1.86 -4.62
CA GLY A 917 8.94 0.74 -3.76
C GLY A 917 9.62 -0.60 -4.06
N THR A 918 10.59 -0.63 -4.98
CA THR A 918 11.41 -1.81 -5.28
C THR A 918 12.80 -1.68 -4.62
N PRO A 919 13.23 -2.65 -3.79
CA PRO A 919 14.58 -2.67 -3.23
C PRO A 919 15.68 -2.65 -4.29
N THR A 920 16.74 -1.90 -4.05
CA THR A 920 17.91 -1.79 -4.94
C THR A 920 19.08 -2.64 -4.43
N LEU A 921 20.11 -2.81 -5.29
CA LEU A 921 21.39 -3.47 -4.96
C LEU A 921 21.26 -4.89 -4.38
N ARG A 922 20.24 -5.63 -4.80
CA ARG A 922 20.00 -7.02 -4.42
C ARG A 922 19.22 -7.74 -5.49
N SER A 923 19.43 -9.05 -5.56
CA SER A 923 18.67 -9.94 -6.44
C SER A 923 17.25 -10.15 -5.89
N PRO A 924 16.28 -10.61 -6.71
CA PRO A 924 14.89 -10.79 -6.28
C PRO A 924 14.71 -11.72 -5.06
N ASP A 925 15.63 -12.65 -4.86
CA ASP A 925 15.69 -13.55 -3.71
C ASP A 925 16.26 -12.89 -2.43
N GLY A 926 16.65 -11.63 -2.51
CA GLY A 926 17.23 -10.82 -1.45
C GLY A 926 18.74 -11.00 -1.25
N SER A 927 19.41 -11.83 -2.06
CA SER A 927 20.87 -12.00 -2.01
C SER A 927 21.60 -10.82 -2.65
N VAL A 928 22.87 -10.64 -2.30
CA VAL A 928 23.78 -9.68 -2.96
C VAL A 928 24.95 -10.47 -3.50
N GLU A 929 25.11 -10.45 -4.82
CA GLU A 929 26.09 -11.27 -5.52
C GLU A 929 27.41 -10.52 -5.77
N ALA A 930 28.50 -11.25 -5.99
CA ALA A 930 29.83 -10.68 -6.23
C ALA A 930 29.88 -9.75 -7.47
N GLY A 931 28.97 -9.96 -8.44
CA GLY A 931 28.78 -9.09 -9.60
C GLY A 931 28.39 -7.65 -9.26
N ILE A 932 28.02 -7.35 -8.00
CA ILE A 932 27.86 -5.96 -7.52
C ILE A 932 29.13 -5.13 -7.76
N ALA A 933 30.32 -5.75 -7.67
CA ALA A 933 31.60 -5.10 -7.94
C ALA A 933 31.70 -4.51 -9.36
N LEU A 934 30.94 -5.08 -10.29
CA LEU A 934 30.90 -4.72 -11.70
C LEU A 934 29.59 -4.02 -12.06
N GLY A 935 28.81 -3.55 -11.08
CA GLY A 935 27.59 -2.78 -11.32
C GLY A 935 26.46 -3.59 -11.96
N MET A 936 26.29 -4.85 -11.57
CA MET A 936 25.19 -5.69 -12.09
C MET A 936 23.79 -5.16 -11.71
N TYR A 937 23.68 -4.46 -10.58
CA TYR A 937 22.41 -3.93 -10.09
C TYR A 937 22.14 -2.53 -10.66
N PRO A 938 20.94 -2.28 -11.23
CA PRO A 938 20.58 -0.97 -11.76
C PRO A 938 20.53 0.13 -10.69
N VAL A 939 21.02 1.32 -11.03
CA VAL A 939 20.94 2.57 -10.25
C VAL A 939 20.61 3.74 -11.16
N ARG A 940 20.12 4.87 -10.63
CA ARG A 940 19.80 6.04 -11.46
C ARG A 940 21.02 6.93 -11.65
N THR A 941 21.07 7.65 -12.76
CA THR A 941 22.15 8.62 -13.05
C THR A 941 22.21 9.72 -11.99
N ILE A 942 21.04 10.21 -11.54
CA ILE A 942 20.93 11.14 -10.42
C ILE A 942 21.52 10.59 -9.11
N ASP A 943 21.36 9.30 -8.83
CA ASP A 943 21.86 8.67 -7.60
C ASP A 943 23.39 8.53 -7.63
N MET A 944 23.95 8.19 -8.80
CA MET A 944 25.40 8.10 -8.97
C MET A 944 26.08 9.47 -8.82
N ALA A 945 25.51 10.53 -9.43
CA ALA A 945 26.01 11.89 -9.27
C ALA A 945 25.98 12.32 -7.79
N ALA A 946 24.88 12.04 -7.09
CA ALA A 946 24.71 12.35 -5.68
C ALA A 946 25.67 11.54 -4.78
N ALA A 947 25.87 10.25 -5.05
CA ALA A 947 26.77 9.40 -4.28
C ALA A 947 28.23 9.84 -4.42
N TYR A 948 28.66 10.22 -5.63
CA TYR A 948 30.00 10.76 -5.85
C TYR A 948 30.18 12.16 -5.24
N ALA A 949 29.11 12.95 -5.14
CA ALA A 949 29.13 14.24 -4.45
C ALA A 949 29.43 14.07 -2.95
N THR A 950 29.04 12.95 -2.33
CA THR A 950 29.41 12.62 -0.94
C THR A 950 30.92 12.42 -0.78
N PHE A 951 31.59 11.77 -1.74
CA PHE A 951 33.06 11.66 -1.71
C PHE A 951 33.72 13.04 -1.87
N ALA A 952 33.27 13.81 -2.85
CA ALA A 952 33.74 15.18 -3.09
C ALA A 952 33.58 16.10 -1.87
N ALA A 953 32.53 15.86 -1.06
CA ALA A 953 32.22 16.62 0.15
C ALA A 953 32.90 16.06 1.43
N GLY A 954 33.96 15.28 1.30
CA GLY A 954 34.68 14.73 2.47
C GLY A 954 33.83 13.74 3.28
N GLY A 955 32.96 12.98 2.61
CA GLY A 955 32.07 12.01 3.24
C GLY A 955 30.83 12.64 3.89
N MET A 956 30.51 13.89 3.57
CA MET A 956 29.30 14.55 4.03
C MET A 956 28.20 14.40 2.98
N ARG A 957 27.21 13.56 3.27
CA ARG A 957 26.08 13.28 2.40
C ARG A 957 24.98 14.32 2.57
N ASN A 958 24.43 14.77 1.45
CA ASN A 958 23.20 15.56 1.38
C ASN A 958 22.33 15.03 0.23
N PRO A 959 21.03 14.72 0.42
CA PRO A 959 20.18 14.22 -0.65
C PRO A 959 20.12 15.19 -1.85
N ALA A 960 20.13 14.63 -3.05
CA ALA A 960 19.95 15.41 -4.27
C ALA A 960 18.56 16.08 -4.26
N ARG A 961 18.51 17.35 -4.64
CA ARG A 961 17.28 18.16 -4.66
C ARG A 961 17.26 19.11 -5.85
N PHE A 962 16.07 19.31 -6.39
CA PHE A 962 15.75 20.31 -7.40
C PHE A 962 15.23 21.59 -6.79
N VAL A 963 14.57 21.56 -5.63
CA VAL A 963 13.90 22.72 -5.06
C VAL A 963 14.78 23.42 -4.03
N ALA A 964 14.90 24.74 -4.14
CA ALA A 964 15.55 25.60 -3.15
C ALA A 964 14.53 26.23 -2.21
N LYS A 965 13.47 26.84 -2.75
CA LYS A 965 12.42 27.48 -1.95
C LYS A 965 11.14 27.70 -2.75
N ILE A 966 10.04 27.89 -2.03
CA ILE A 966 8.76 28.39 -2.54
C ILE A 966 8.61 29.82 -2.03
N VAL A 967 8.25 30.74 -2.92
CA VAL A 967 7.97 32.14 -2.60
C VAL A 967 6.54 32.52 -2.99
N ASP A 968 5.95 33.45 -2.24
CA ASP A 968 4.63 34.01 -2.54
C ASP A 968 4.71 35.16 -3.56
N HIS A 969 3.55 35.70 -3.93
CA HIS A 969 3.45 36.83 -4.87
C HIS A 969 4.13 38.13 -4.36
N ASP A 970 4.32 38.27 -3.04
CA ASP A 970 5.03 39.38 -2.41
C ASP A 970 6.56 39.14 -2.39
N GLY A 971 7.03 38.01 -2.91
CA GLY A 971 8.44 37.61 -2.92
C GLY A 971 8.94 37.06 -1.58
N ARG A 972 8.06 36.81 -0.61
CA ARG A 972 8.43 36.26 0.70
C ARG A 972 8.60 34.75 0.60
N THR A 973 9.59 34.22 1.31
CA THR A 973 9.82 32.78 1.36
C THR A 973 8.76 32.10 2.22
N VAL A 974 7.93 31.29 1.58
CA VAL A 974 6.91 30.45 2.23
C VAL A 974 7.56 29.22 2.84
N ARG A 975 8.48 28.59 2.09
CA ARG A 975 9.18 27.39 2.53
C ARG A 975 10.55 27.28 1.87
N ALA A 976 11.59 26.99 2.65
CA ALA A 976 12.91 26.64 2.15
C ALA A 976 13.11 25.11 2.18
N PHE A 977 13.89 24.61 1.22
CA PHE A 977 14.21 23.21 1.05
C PHE A 977 15.73 23.02 1.12
N GLY A 978 16.16 22.05 1.91
CA GLY A 978 17.56 21.74 2.16
C GLY A 978 17.73 21.05 3.51
N ALA A 979 18.55 20.02 3.54
CA ALA A 979 18.94 19.33 4.77
C ALA A 979 20.36 19.74 5.17
N GLN A 980 20.65 19.63 6.46
CA GLN A 980 22.03 19.72 6.93
C GLN A 980 22.81 18.48 6.47
N PRO A 981 24.05 18.64 5.97
CA PRO A 981 24.88 17.53 5.54
C PRO A 981 25.13 16.57 6.71
N GLN A 982 25.16 15.26 6.45
CA GLN A 982 25.39 14.23 7.45
C GLN A 982 26.62 13.39 7.10
N ALA A 983 27.44 13.07 8.11
CA ALA A 983 28.55 12.15 7.93
C ALA A 983 28.04 10.77 7.48
N ALA A 984 28.57 10.25 6.37
CA ALA A 984 28.06 9.08 5.68
C ALA A 984 28.76 7.77 6.09
N PHE A 985 30.08 7.81 6.25
CA PHE A 985 30.93 6.63 6.37
C PHE A 985 31.29 6.33 7.82
N ASP A 986 31.54 7.38 8.62
CA ASP A 986 31.76 7.24 10.06
C ASP A 986 31.13 8.41 10.84
N PRO A 987 29.84 8.30 11.22
CA PRO A 987 29.17 9.36 11.97
C PRO A 987 29.73 9.61 13.38
N GLY A 988 30.48 8.65 13.94
CA GLY A 988 31.08 8.75 15.27
C GLY A 988 32.44 9.42 15.28
N ASP A 989 33.16 9.41 14.15
CA ASP A 989 34.48 10.01 13.99
C ASP A 989 34.56 10.86 12.70
N PRO A 990 34.39 12.19 12.81
CA PRO A 990 34.47 13.10 11.67
C PRO A 990 35.80 13.07 10.93
N ARG A 991 36.92 12.79 11.62
CA ARG A 991 38.24 12.73 10.99
C ARG A 991 38.37 11.47 10.15
N ARG A 992 37.94 10.32 10.70
CA ARG A 992 37.90 9.06 9.96
C ARG A 992 36.94 9.13 8.77
N ASN A 993 35.77 9.73 8.93
CA ASN A 993 34.81 9.95 7.84
C ASN A 993 35.44 10.71 6.66
N ALA A 994 36.07 11.85 6.95
CA ALA A 994 36.76 12.64 5.94
C ALA A 994 37.93 11.89 5.30
N ASN A 995 38.68 11.11 6.10
CA ASN A 995 39.81 10.35 5.59
C ASN A 995 39.39 9.17 4.69
N LEU A 996 38.28 8.50 5.00
CA LEU A 996 37.71 7.46 4.13
C LEU A 996 37.34 8.05 2.77
N ALA A 997 36.67 9.20 2.76
CA ALA A 997 36.35 9.91 1.51
C ALA A 997 37.61 10.31 0.74
N ALA A 998 38.63 10.87 1.43
CA ALA A 998 39.89 11.26 0.81
C ALA A 998 40.63 10.07 0.19
N ASN A 999 40.65 8.90 0.83
CA ASN A 999 41.25 7.69 0.26
C ASN A 999 40.46 7.18 -0.97
N VAL A 1000 39.12 7.23 -0.95
CA VAL A 1000 38.33 6.91 -2.15
C VAL A 1000 38.66 7.88 -3.28
N THR A 1001 38.72 9.19 -3.00
CA THR A 1001 39.12 10.21 -3.98
C THR A 1001 40.52 9.95 -4.54
N ASP A 1002 41.48 9.64 -3.67
CA ASP A 1002 42.87 9.38 -4.03
C ASP A 1002 43.00 8.17 -4.97
N SER A 1003 42.16 7.14 -4.79
CA SER A 1003 42.10 5.98 -5.70
C SER A 1003 41.61 6.31 -7.12
N LEU A 1004 40.96 7.48 -7.30
CA LEU A 1004 40.26 7.87 -8.53
C LEU A 1004 41.00 8.94 -9.35
N LEU A 1005 42.07 9.54 -8.82
CA LEU A 1005 42.74 10.70 -9.44
C LEU A 1005 43.41 10.38 -10.78
N ASP A 1006 43.93 9.15 -10.94
CA ASP A 1006 44.68 8.76 -12.14
C ASP A 1006 43.77 8.35 -13.31
N VAL A 1007 42.49 8.08 -13.04
CA VAL A 1007 41.56 7.48 -14.01
C VAL A 1007 41.29 8.39 -15.21
N ALA A 1008 41.07 9.70 -14.98
CA ALA A 1008 40.75 10.63 -16.06
C ALA A 1008 41.94 10.83 -17.01
N ASN A 1009 43.17 10.92 -16.47
CA ASN A 1009 44.40 10.98 -17.25
C ASN A 1009 44.62 9.69 -18.04
N HIS A 1010 44.48 8.54 -17.38
CA HIS A 1010 44.61 7.22 -18.02
C HIS A 1010 43.58 7.01 -19.14
N SER A 1011 42.38 7.57 -18.99
CA SER A 1011 41.28 7.46 -19.96
C SER A 1011 41.29 8.59 -21.00
N HIS A 1012 42.31 9.44 -21.04
CA HIS A 1012 42.45 10.58 -21.96
C HIS A 1012 41.29 11.60 -21.94
N ILE A 1013 40.63 11.75 -20.79
CA ILE A 1013 39.50 12.67 -20.56
C ILE A 1013 39.80 13.64 -19.40
N ALA A 1014 41.07 13.94 -19.15
CA ALA A 1014 41.47 14.90 -18.13
C ALA A 1014 40.91 16.30 -18.42
N LEU A 1015 40.65 17.08 -17.36
CA LEU A 1015 40.11 18.43 -17.51
C LEU A 1015 41.19 19.44 -17.91
N GLY A 1016 40.76 20.52 -18.57
CA GLY A 1016 41.63 21.61 -18.99
C GLY A 1016 42.38 22.27 -17.82
N GLY A 1017 43.57 22.81 -18.12
CA GLY A 1017 44.36 23.59 -17.16
C GLY A 1017 45.00 22.77 -16.02
N GLY A 1018 45.09 21.44 -16.15
CA GLY A 1018 45.71 20.57 -15.15
C GLY A 1018 44.90 20.45 -13.86
N ARG A 1019 43.59 20.73 -13.91
CA ARG A 1019 42.69 20.70 -12.75
C ARG A 1019 42.63 19.27 -12.17
N PRO A 1020 42.87 19.08 -10.86
CA PRO A 1020 42.68 17.79 -10.21
C PRO A 1020 41.23 17.33 -10.34
N VAL A 1021 41.05 16.08 -10.77
CA VAL A 1021 39.73 15.48 -10.96
C VAL A 1021 39.77 14.02 -10.54
N ALA A 1022 38.73 13.59 -9.85
CA ALA A 1022 38.52 12.20 -9.49
C ALA A 1022 37.33 11.68 -10.29
N GLY A 1023 37.44 10.48 -10.85
CA GLY A 1023 36.30 9.92 -11.58
C GLY A 1023 36.48 8.46 -11.95
N LYS A 1024 35.41 7.84 -12.43
CA LYS A 1024 35.39 6.45 -12.85
C LYS A 1024 34.53 6.25 -14.08
N THR A 1025 35.13 5.57 -15.06
CA THR A 1025 34.44 5.04 -16.22
C THR A 1025 33.70 3.73 -15.87
N GLY A 1026 32.53 3.55 -16.48
CA GLY A 1026 31.68 2.37 -16.34
C GLY A 1026 31.23 1.85 -17.69
N THR A 1027 31.13 0.54 -17.82
CA THR A 1027 30.64 -0.13 -19.03
C THR A 1027 29.99 -1.44 -18.59
N HIS A 1028 28.78 -1.69 -19.08
CA HIS A 1028 28.04 -2.92 -18.86
C HIS A 1028 27.88 -3.66 -20.20
N GLN A 1029 28.29 -4.92 -20.25
CA GLN A 1029 28.29 -5.74 -21.45
C GLN A 1029 26.85 -6.06 -21.90
N TYR A 1030 26.63 -6.14 -23.22
CA TYR A 1030 25.36 -6.53 -23.82
C TYR A 1030 25.25 -8.05 -23.93
N GLY A 1031 24.18 -8.65 -23.39
CA GLY A 1031 23.97 -10.10 -23.47
C GLY A 1031 24.87 -10.93 -22.53
N ARG A 1032 25.11 -12.21 -22.86
CA ARG A 1032 25.96 -13.11 -22.04
C ARG A 1032 27.36 -13.29 -22.66
N GLY A 1033 28.39 -13.21 -21.82
CA GLY A 1033 29.73 -13.82 -21.96
C GLY A 1033 30.64 -13.33 -23.10
N ASP A 1034 30.16 -13.42 -24.33
CA ASP A 1034 31.02 -13.41 -25.54
C ASP A 1034 30.71 -12.24 -26.50
N SER A 1035 29.74 -11.40 -26.14
CA SER A 1035 29.36 -10.25 -26.96
C SER A 1035 30.44 -9.16 -26.91
N PRO A 1036 30.90 -8.62 -28.05
CA PRO A 1036 31.81 -7.48 -28.08
C PRO A 1036 31.11 -6.16 -27.74
N ASP A 1037 29.78 -6.19 -27.55
CA ASP A 1037 28.95 -5.01 -27.41
C ASP A 1037 28.65 -4.64 -25.95
N ASN A 1038 28.31 -3.37 -25.75
CA ASN A 1038 27.94 -2.82 -24.46
C ASN A 1038 26.48 -2.38 -24.47
N GLU A 1039 25.75 -2.66 -23.39
CA GLU A 1039 24.35 -2.26 -23.21
C GLU A 1039 24.24 -0.85 -22.60
N LYS A 1040 25.24 -0.46 -21.80
CA LYS A 1040 25.29 0.80 -21.05
C LYS A 1040 26.73 1.29 -20.93
N ALA A 1041 26.93 2.60 -21.08
CA ALA A 1041 28.23 3.24 -20.91
C ALA A 1041 28.13 4.46 -19.99
N TRP A 1042 29.08 4.62 -19.08
CA TRP A 1042 29.02 5.60 -18.00
C TRP A 1042 30.34 6.34 -17.79
N MET A 1043 30.25 7.61 -17.41
CA MET A 1043 31.34 8.36 -16.79
C MET A 1043 30.78 9.09 -15.58
N VAL A 1044 31.39 8.90 -14.41
CA VAL A 1044 31.03 9.64 -13.20
C VAL A 1044 32.29 10.24 -12.62
N GLY A 1045 32.33 11.55 -12.41
CA GLY A 1045 33.50 12.22 -11.90
C GLY A 1045 33.19 13.56 -11.25
N TYR A 1046 34.10 14.02 -10.41
CA TYR A 1046 33.90 15.18 -9.57
C TYR A 1046 35.19 15.97 -9.36
N THR A 1047 34.98 17.22 -9.00
CA THR A 1047 35.94 18.12 -8.34
C THR A 1047 35.35 18.49 -6.96
N PRO A 1048 36.06 19.23 -6.09
CA PRO A 1048 35.45 19.71 -4.86
C PRO A 1048 34.19 20.58 -5.07
N GLN A 1049 33.96 21.08 -6.28
CA GLN A 1049 32.90 22.06 -6.61
C GLN A 1049 31.67 21.41 -7.26
N ILE A 1050 31.83 20.28 -7.96
CA ILE A 1050 30.74 19.64 -8.70
C ILE A 1050 31.01 18.15 -8.88
N SER A 1051 29.97 17.34 -8.77
CA SER A 1051 29.96 15.91 -9.12
C SER A 1051 28.98 15.67 -10.27
N THR A 1052 29.46 15.04 -11.34
CA THR A 1052 28.68 14.85 -12.58
C THR A 1052 28.68 13.38 -12.98
N ALA A 1053 27.49 12.85 -13.24
CA ALA A 1053 27.29 11.54 -13.85
C ALA A 1053 26.72 11.69 -15.26
N VAL A 1054 27.30 10.94 -16.20
CA VAL A 1054 26.79 10.78 -17.57
C VAL A 1054 26.60 9.30 -17.85
N SER A 1055 25.41 8.93 -18.34
CA SER A 1055 25.09 7.58 -18.80
C SER A 1055 24.57 7.62 -20.22
N ILE A 1056 24.91 6.64 -21.05
CA ILE A 1056 24.32 6.44 -22.37
C ILE A 1056 23.75 5.03 -22.46
N SER A 1057 22.53 4.95 -22.96
CA SER A 1057 21.85 3.71 -23.35
C SER A 1057 21.37 3.80 -24.79
N ALA A 1058 20.95 2.68 -25.37
CA ALA A 1058 20.37 2.66 -26.72
C ALA A 1058 19.07 1.86 -26.72
N GLY A 1059 18.10 2.31 -27.52
CA GLY A 1059 16.80 1.64 -27.66
C GLY A 1059 15.82 2.43 -28.53
N ASP A 1060 14.72 1.78 -28.91
CA ASP A 1060 13.59 2.38 -29.62
C ASP A 1060 12.25 1.80 -29.11
N ALA A 1061 11.14 2.16 -29.75
CA ALA A 1061 9.80 1.75 -29.34
C ALA A 1061 9.54 0.24 -29.49
N GLU A 1062 10.23 -0.43 -30.42
CA GLU A 1062 10.10 -1.88 -30.65
C GLU A 1062 11.13 -2.67 -29.83
N HIS A 1063 12.34 -2.12 -29.67
CA HIS A 1063 13.48 -2.72 -28.98
C HIS A 1063 13.98 -1.77 -27.88
N PRO A 1064 13.44 -1.87 -26.65
CA PRO A 1064 13.75 -0.92 -25.58
C PRO A 1064 15.21 -1.00 -25.09
N VAL A 1065 15.94 -2.06 -25.45
CA VAL A 1065 17.35 -2.26 -25.13
C VAL A 1065 18.09 -2.70 -26.38
N LEU A 1066 19.07 -1.91 -26.80
CA LEU A 1066 19.96 -2.17 -27.93
C LEU A 1066 21.43 -2.02 -27.53
N PRO A 1067 22.37 -2.63 -28.28
CA PRO A 1067 23.79 -2.33 -28.20
C PRO A 1067 24.06 -0.84 -28.38
N VAL A 1068 24.87 -0.26 -27.50
CA VAL A 1068 25.31 1.14 -27.59
C VAL A 1068 26.48 1.22 -28.56
N ARG A 1069 26.21 1.69 -29.78
CA ARG A 1069 27.20 1.87 -30.85
C ARG A 1069 27.30 3.32 -31.29
N ASP A 1070 28.51 3.73 -31.68
CA ASP A 1070 28.74 5.04 -32.30
C ASP A 1070 28.37 5.04 -33.79
N ALA A 1071 28.50 6.20 -34.45
CA ALA A 1071 28.23 6.38 -35.87
C ALA A 1071 29.06 5.47 -36.79
N GLY A 1072 30.25 5.04 -36.35
CA GLY A 1072 31.11 4.09 -37.06
C GLY A 1072 30.74 2.63 -36.80
N GLY A 1073 29.73 2.37 -35.97
CA GLY A 1073 29.33 1.02 -35.56
C GLY A 1073 30.22 0.43 -34.46
N ASN A 1074 31.11 1.19 -33.82
CA ASN A 1074 31.98 0.66 -32.77
C ASN A 1074 31.26 0.63 -31.41
N PRO A 1075 31.57 -0.34 -30.51
CA PRO A 1075 31.05 -0.35 -29.15
C PRO A 1075 31.42 0.92 -28.38
N VAL A 1076 30.45 1.51 -27.68
CA VAL A 1076 30.67 2.69 -26.83
C VAL A 1076 31.13 2.25 -25.44
N TYR A 1077 32.16 2.93 -24.91
CA TYR A 1077 32.73 2.69 -23.58
C TYR A 1077 32.59 3.93 -22.70
N GLY A 1078 32.83 3.78 -21.39
CA GLY A 1078 32.75 4.90 -20.45
C GLY A 1078 33.68 6.08 -20.77
N ALA A 1079 34.83 5.83 -21.39
CA ALA A 1079 35.78 6.87 -21.79
C ALA A 1079 35.43 7.56 -23.12
N SER A 1080 34.53 6.99 -23.94
CA SER A 1080 34.20 7.54 -25.26
C SER A 1080 33.06 8.56 -25.18
N LEU A 1081 31.89 8.30 -25.76
CA LEU A 1081 30.78 9.27 -25.80
C LEU A 1081 30.40 9.84 -24.41
N PRO A 1082 30.13 9.04 -23.36
CA PRO A 1082 29.82 9.60 -22.03
C PRO A 1082 31.00 10.36 -21.41
N GLY A 1083 32.24 9.90 -21.65
CA GLY A 1083 33.46 10.56 -21.18
C GLY A 1083 33.65 11.95 -21.81
N HIS A 1084 33.45 12.06 -23.12
CA HIS A 1084 33.53 13.33 -23.85
C HIS A 1084 32.41 14.30 -23.47
N ILE A 1085 31.17 13.83 -23.27
CA ILE A 1085 30.06 14.66 -22.77
C ILE A 1085 30.43 15.19 -21.38
N TRP A 1086 30.88 14.31 -20.48
CA TRP A 1086 31.29 14.69 -19.13
C TRP A 1086 32.42 15.71 -19.14
N GLN A 1087 33.48 15.48 -19.92
CA GLN A 1087 34.64 16.37 -20.01
C GLN A 1087 34.23 17.76 -20.51
N ARG A 1088 33.46 17.84 -21.60
CA ARG A 1088 32.96 19.12 -22.14
C ARG A 1088 32.12 19.89 -21.15
N PHE A 1089 31.19 19.21 -20.47
CA PHE A 1089 30.38 19.85 -19.43
C PHE A 1089 31.24 20.36 -18.27
N MET A 1090 32.16 19.53 -17.76
CA MET A 1090 33.02 19.88 -16.64
C MET A 1090 33.94 21.06 -16.98
N ASP A 1091 34.57 21.06 -18.16
CA ASP A 1091 35.41 22.16 -18.63
C ASP A 1091 34.60 23.46 -18.78
N ALA A 1092 33.41 23.39 -19.38
CA ALA A 1092 32.55 24.55 -19.55
C ALA A 1092 32.06 25.12 -18.20
N TYR A 1093 31.63 24.27 -17.28
CA TYR A 1093 31.14 24.68 -15.96
C TYR A 1093 32.27 25.26 -15.08
N LEU A 1094 33.49 24.73 -15.20
CA LEU A 1094 34.62 25.08 -14.35
C LEU A 1094 35.55 26.15 -14.94
N ALA A 1095 35.37 26.55 -16.20
CA ALA A 1095 36.26 27.48 -16.91
C ALA A 1095 36.53 28.79 -16.15
N ALA A 1096 35.51 29.33 -15.47
CA ALA A 1096 35.60 30.58 -14.70
C ALA A 1096 35.70 30.37 -13.18
N GLN A 1097 35.95 29.14 -12.73
CA GLN A 1097 35.99 28.81 -11.31
C GLN A 1097 37.43 28.57 -10.82
N PRO A 1098 37.77 28.85 -9.56
CA PRO A 1098 39.10 28.56 -9.02
C PRO A 1098 39.43 27.07 -9.11
N VAL A 1099 40.71 26.73 -9.29
CA VAL A 1099 41.21 25.36 -9.22
C VAL A 1099 41.38 25.00 -7.75
N LEU A 1100 40.56 24.06 -7.26
CA LEU A 1100 40.64 23.57 -5.88
C LEU A 1100 41.33 22.19 -5.85
N ALA A 1101 42.25 22.01 -4.90
CA ALA A 1101 42.85 20.71 -4.62
C ALA A 1101 41.92 19.86 -3.76
N PHE A 1102 42.03 18.53 -3.89
CA PHE A 1102 41.40 17.62 -2.95
C PHE A 1102 42.16 17.57 -1.63
N PRO A 1103 41.47 17.33 -0.50
CA PRO A 1103 42.15 17.05 0.77
C PRO A 1103 43.09 15.84 0.64
N PRO A 1104 44.32 15.89 1.18
CA PRO A 1104 45.24 14.77 1.11
C PRO A 1104 44.73 13.59 1.94
N ALA A 1105 44.83 12.38 1.39
CA ALA A 1105 44.52 11.14 2.09
C ALA A 1105 45.59 10.82 3.15
N GLN A 1106 45.16 10.49 4.36
CA GLN A 1106 46.03 9.86 5.36
C GLN A 1106 46.01 8.33 5.14
N PRO A 1107 47.17 7.66 5.26
CA PRO A 1107 47.26 6.21 5.04
C PRO A 1107 46.25 5.40 5.86
N ILE A 1108 45.50 4.53 5.16
CA ILE A 1108 44.68 3.46 5.74
C ILE A 1108 45.25 2.14 5.25
N GLY A 1109 45.50 1.19 6.17
CA GLY A 1109 46.12 -0.09 5.82
C GLY A 1109 47.43 0.06 5.03
N GLN A 1110 47.66 -0.85 4.08
CA GLN A 1110 48.78 -0.77 3.16
C GLN A 1110 48.50 0.30 2.08
N PHE A 1111 49.07 1.50 2.24
CA PHE A 1111 48.79 2.63 1.34
C PHE A 1111 49.66 2.63 0.07
N TYR A 1112 50.90 2.15 0.17
CA TYR A 1112 51.82 2.00 -0.96
C TYR A 1112 52.05 0.51 -1.28
N PRO A 1113 52.29 0.14 -2.56
CA PRO A 1113 52.69 -1.21 -2.89
C PRO A 1113 54.01 -1.56 -2.20
N PRO A 1114 54.26 -2.85 -1.90
CA PRO A 1114 55.53 -3.28 -1.32
C PRO A 1114 56.67 -2.92 -2.27
N ALA A 1115 57.83 -2.51 -1.73
CA ALA A 1115 59.01 -2.34 -2.56
C ALA A 1115 59.34 -3.68 -3.25
N PRO A 1116 59.75 -3.67 -4.54
CA PRO A 1116 60.20 -4.89 -5.20
C PRO A 1116 61.36 -5.49 -4.40
N PRO A 1117 61.47 -6.83 -4.34
CA PRO A 1117 62.58 -7.48 -3.64
C PRO A 1117 63.92 -6.97 -4.21
N PRO A 1118 64.94 -6.74 -3.37
CA PRO A 1118 66.25 -6.33 -3.84
C PRO A 1118 66.77 -7.34 -4.88
N PRO A 1119 67.49 -6.90 -5.92
CA PRO A 1119 68.05 -7.82 -6.91
C PRO A 1119 68.89 -8.88 -6.21
N PRO A 1120 68.86 -10.15 -6.67
CA PRO A 1120 69.63 -11.21 -6.06
C PRO A 1120 71.10 -10.78 -5.98
N ALA A 1121 71.71 -10.97 -4.80
CA ALA A 1121 73.12 -10.66 -4.61
C ALA A 1121 73.95 -11.37 -5.70
N PRO A 1122 74.93 -10.69 -6.32
CA PRO A 1122 75.78 -11.34 -7.30
C PRO A 1122 76.39 -12.60 -6.67
N PRO A 1123 76.46 -13.72 -7.41
CA PRO A 1123 76.98 -14.97 -6.87
C PRO A 1123 78.40 -14.76 -6.32
N PRO A 1124 78.75 -15.37 -5.18
CA PRO A 1124 80.11 -15.27 -4.65
C PRO A 1124 81.11 -15.74 -5.71
N PRO A 1125 82.29 -15.08 -5.83
CA PRO A 1125 83.30 -15.49 -6.80
C PRO A 1125 83.64 -16.97 -6.56
N GLY A 1126 83.47 -17.78 -7.61
CA GLY A 1126 83.73 -19.20 -7.58
C GLY A 1126 85.19 -19.50 -7.20
N PRO A 1127 85.47 -20.69 -6.64
CA PRO A 1127 86.83 -21.10 -6.30
C PRO A 1127 87.74 -21.07 -7.55
N PRO A 1128 89.03 -20.75 -7.39
CA PRO A 1128 89.95 -20.62 -8.52
C PRO A 1128 89.99 -21.93 -9.32
N GLN A 1129 89.63 -21.85 -10.59
CA GLN A 1129 89.75 -22.99 -11.51
C GLN A 1129 91.22 -23.34 -11.72
N ASP A 1130 91.51 -24.63 -11.60
CA ASP A 1130 92.80 -25.23 -11.92
C ASP A 1130 93.27 -24.85 -13.33
N LYS A 1131 94.57 -24.53 -13.43
CA LYS A 1131 95.24 -24.20 -14.68
C LYS A 1131 95.07 -25.32 -15.71
N PRO A 1132 94.71 -25.00 -16.97
CA PRO A 1132 94.68 -26.00 -18.04
C PRO A 1132 96.11 -26.53 -18.32
N PRO A 1133 96.27 -27.84 -18.59
CA PRO A 1133 97.57 -28.40 -18.97
C PRO A 1133 98.03 -27.87 -20.33
N LYS A 1134 99.34 -27.64 -20.44
CA LYS A 1134 100.05 -27.06 -21.60
C LYS A 1134 99.73 -27.79 -22.92
N PRO A 1135 99.62 -27.06 -24.05
CA PRO A 1135 99.46 -27.66 -25.37
C PRO A 1135 100.72 -28.41 -25.82
N ARG A 1136 100.53 -29.62 -26.37
CA ARG A 1136 101.57 -30.39 -27.09
C ARG A 1136 101.86 -29.72 -28.44
N PRO A 1137 103.14 -29.67 -28.88
CA PRO A 1137 103.54 -29.01 -30.13
C PRO A 1137 103.18 -29.84 -31.38
N PRO A 1138 103.00 -29.19 -32.55
CA PRO A 1138 102.64 -29.87 -33.79
C PRO A 1138 103.85 -30.59 -34.41
N HIS A 1139 103.65 -31.85 -34.82
CA HIS A 1139 104.60 -32.61 -35.63
C HIS A 1139 104.64 -32.06 -37.06
N ARG A 1140 105.84 -31.72 -37.52
CA ARG A 1140 106.18 -31.45 -38.92
C ARG A 1140 106.18 -32.76 -39.72
N HIS A 1141 105.53 -32.76 -40.88
CA HIS A 1141 105.90 -33.65 -41.99
C HIS A 1141 107.20 -33.14 -42.63
N GLY A 1142 108.21 -34.02 -42.71
CA GLY A 1142 109.24 -34.01 -43.75
C GLY A 1142 108.80 -34.90 -44.91
N GLY A 1143 109.10 -34.47 -46.13
CA GLY A 1143 108.58 -35.02 -47.38
C GLY A 1143 109.16 -36.36 -47.85
N GLY A 1144 108.50 -36.85 -48.89
CA GLY A 1144 108.81 -38.03 -49.72
C GLY A 1144 107.74 -38.09 -50.81
#